data_AF-A0A2T4X508-F1
#
_entry.id   AF-A0A2T4X508-F1
#
_cell.length_a   1.000
_cell.length_b   1.000
_cell.length_c   1.000
_cell.angle_alpha   90.00
_cell.angle_beta   90.00
_cell.angle_gamma   90.00
#
_symmetry.space_group_name_H-M   'P 1'
#
loop_
_entity.id
_entity.type
_entity.pdbx_description
1 polymer ?
#
loop_
_entity_poly.entity_id
_entity_poly.type
_entity_poly.pdbx_seq_one_letter_code
_entity_poly.pdbx_strand_id
1 'polypeptide(L)'
;MLKYLPLVALLLATACTMEKEKEKEPLYTSPAFTVYADGVVQGDNVASVLSPTHLRSNYRSPASATFSRLVQFKISINEKDNELPPGQNHWVLIGDEHESAIIPFGSAPAPVPDNPLTYLPVNYPYTFRVDMSAVLDQFARQGYFEAFDGSKVAQADFKGFYVAGGSLPLSWDFVGLDEKGLKLQPTADPNIYTLSVILNPFKETDTQDREWQLTTDLTSRPQYHSDQPLVDALFNLSLEEATKNIEPDSTFRTGAKWAGVWTRDISYSIILAFAYHEPEVAKISLRKKVKRGRIIQDTGSGGAWPVSSDRTTWVLAAWEIYQVTGDEAWLEEIYPIIKNTLDDDYLTLYDPQTGMFCGESSFLDWREQTYPKWMSNMDIYVSQNLGTNVVHYRAEQIMADLAKIRGEPWEVYAQRAAQIKKGINAHLWLPDRGYYAQYVYGRPELVTSPRFEALGEALAVLYGVADPERAAAIVSRSPVTDYGVTCIYPQIPGIPPYHNNGIWPFVQSYWNLAAAKAGNEAVLNQGLASIYRAGALFLTNYENFVAQTSDFLGTEINSDRMLWSMAGNLAMVHRVFMGMSFTPAGLSFQPAVPQVYGGSRSLTNFKYRRALLDITVNGFGNRVQSMTMDGQPLAGNLVPHDLVGKHEIRIELANNPFPGKGINRVPNHFSLPAPQVNTNGNRLEWQLVGGGTAKYYLVYRNGVLVEKTTATQYEVPPANYANYQVSAVDDPGYESFTSEPIIFANTVLQFELENYAPLAKLAYTNFSGKGFVEVSTTGNRAIEMKITVPKAGNYRLDLRYSNGSGPWNTDNKCAIRSLSVNGAYQGVLVLPQRGQDEWSDWGFSNSRQVALMAGENTVKISLEDWNNNMNVDVNTAMLDYLRVTAVDN
;
A
#
# COMPACT_ATOMS: atom_id res chain seq x y z
N MET A 1 64.51 -77.21 8.63
CA MET A 1 63.18 -77.22 7.97
C MET A 1 62.91 -75.80 7.48
N LEU A 2 62.65 -75.69 6.17
CA LEU A 2 61.99 -74.65 5.35
C LEU A 2 62.25 -73.14 5.59
N LYS A 3 62.19 -72.20 4.63
CA LYS A 3 62.51 -72.02 3.20
C LYS A 3 61.89 -70.66 2.77
N TYR A 4 62.59 -69.88 1.92
CA TYR A 4 62.15 -68.80 0.99
C TYR A 4 61.94 -67.32 1.41
N LEU A 5 62.83 -66.45 0.87
CA LEU A 5 62.69 -65.28 -0.06
C LEU A 5 61.40 -64.38 -0.14
N PRO A 6 61.49 -63.15 -0.73
CA PRO A 6 60.89 -61.88 -0.26
C PRO A 6 59.80 -61.29 -1.19
N LEU A 7 59.18 -60.15 -0.83
CA LEU A 7 58.41 -59.33 -1.78
C LEU A 7 58.49 -57.82 -1.53
N VAL A 8 58.65 -57.11 -2.65
CA VAL A 8 58.71 -55.67 -2.91
C VAL A 8 57.32 -55.03 -2.78
N ALA A 9 57.22 -53.78 -2.30
CA ALA A 9 56.24 -52.81 -2.81
C ALA A 9 56.63 -51.35 -2.47
N LEU A 10 56.97 -50.63 -3.54
CA LEU A 10 57.03 -49.17 -3.66
C LEU A 10 55.68 -48.53 -3.26
N LEU A 11 55.68 -47.47 -2.46
CA LEU A 11 54.54 -46.56 -2.35
C LEU A 11 55.01 -45.14 -2.69
N LEU A 12 54.56 -44.70 -3.86
CA LEU A 12 54.69 -43.36 -4.40
C LEU A 12 54.01 -42.35 -3.46
N ALA A 13 54.77 -41.37 -3.00
CA ALA A 13 54.23 -40.17 -2.38
C ALA A 13 53.74 -39.23 -3.49
N THR A 14 52.44 -39.23 -3.76
CA THR A 14 51.76 -38.14 -4.47
C THR A 14 51.27 -37.15 -3.42
N ALA A 15 51.96 -36.02 -3.29
CA ALA A 15 51.49 -34.87 -2.54
C ALA A 15 50.26 -34.29 -3.26
N CYS A 16 49.05 -34.66 -2.81
CA CYS A 16 47.86 -33.86 -3.06
C CYS A 16 47.87 -32.68 -2.10
N THR A 17 48.30 -31.52 -2.58
CA THR A 17 47.91 -30.24 -1.98
C THR A 17 46.40 -30.11 -2.15
N MET A 18 45.64 -30.44 -1.10
CA MET A 18 44.29 -29.91 -0.94
C MET A 18 44.43 -28.39 -0.84
N GLU A 19 44.12 -27.68 -1.91
CA GLU A 19 43.77 -26.27 -1.81
C GLU A 19 42.61 -26.18 -0.82
N LYS A 20 42.86 -25.58 0.35
CA LYS A 20 41.79 -25.06 1.19
C LYS A 20 41.01 -24.08 0.30
N GLU A 21 39.77 -24.42 -0.06
CA GLU A 21 38.83 -23.43 -0.55
C GLU A 21 38.86 -22.26 0.45
N LYS A 22 39.27 -21.08 -0.02
CA LYS A 22 39.12 -19.86 0.78
C LYS A 22 37.63 -19.73 1.08
N GLU A 23 37.27 -19.79 2.36
CA GLU A 23 35.93 -19.41 2.81
C GLU A 23 35.61 -18.03 2.21
N LYS A 24 34.57 -17.98 1.37
CA LYS A 24 34.15 -16.74 0.72
C LYS A 24 33.60 -15.79 1.77
N GLU A 25 34.14 -14.58 1.84
CA GLU A 25 33.62 -13.55 2.75
C GLU A 25 32.17 -13.20 2.36
N PRO A 26 31.21 -13.22 3.30
CA PRO A 26 29.83 -12.88 3.02
C PRO A 26 29.65 -11.37 2.83
N LEU A 27 28.79 -10.98 1.90
CA LEU A 27 28.31 -9.60 1.76
C LEU A 27 27.36 -9.23 2.90
N TYR A 28 26.58 -10.20 3.37
CA TYR A 28 25.65 -10.04 4.48
C TYR A 28 25.38 -11.37 5.17
N THR A 29 25.27 -11.36 6.49
CA THR A 29 24.88 -12.53 7.29
C THR A 29 23.85 -12.12 8.34
N SER A 30 22.79 -12.91 8.46
CA SER A 30 21.84 -12.88 9.57
C SER A 30 21.55 -14.32 10.03
N PRO A 31 20.82 -14.52 11.14
CA PRO A 31 20.33 -15.85 11.51
C PRO A 31 19.43 -16.50 10.44
N ALA A 32 18.80 -15.69 9.58
CA ALA A 32 17.82 -16.16 8.60
C ALA A 32 18.44 -16.54 7.24
N PHE A 33 19.47 -15.83 6.78
CA PHE A 33 20.14 -16.08 5.50
C PHE A 33 21.52 -15.42 5.42
N THR A 34 22.32 -15.88 4.44
CA THR A 34 23.61 -15.31 4.09
C THR A 34 23.66 -14.99 2.60
N VAL A 35 24.20 -13.83 2.24
CA VAL A 35 24.46 -13.41 0.86
C VAL A 35 25.98 -13.38 0.65
N TYR A 36 26.42 -14.03 -0.41
CA TYR A 36 27.81 -14.04 -0.88
C TYR A 36 27.91 -13.30 -2.22
N ALA A 37 29.14 -13.01 -2.65
CA ALA A 37 29.39 -12.35 -3.94
C ALA A 37 28.80 -13.10 -5.15
N ASP A 38 28.61 -14.42 -5.05
CA ASP A 38 28.17 -15.29 -6.14
C ASP A 38 26.99 -16.21 -5.77
N GLY A 39 26.26 -15.92 -4.68
CA GLY A 39 25.14 -16.75 -4.29
C GLY A 39 24.44 -16.34 -2.99
N VAL A 40 23.39 -17.07 -2.65
CA VAL A 40 22.57 -16.86 -1.45
C VAL A 40 22.29 -18.21 -0.80
N VAL A 41 22.34 -18.26 0.53
CA VAL A 41 22.00 -19.45 1.33
C VAL A 41 20.93 -19.08 2.36
N GLN A 42 19.83 -19.82 2.37
CA GLN A 42 18.74 -19.74 3.35
C GLN A 42 18.30 -21.15 3.77
N GLY A 43 18.80 -21.62 4.91
CA GLY A 43 18.63 -23.01 5.33
C GLY A 43 19.15 -23.95 4.24
N ASP A 44 18.31 -24.89 3.79
CA ASP A 44 18.62 -25.82 2.72
C ASP A 44 18.48 -25.22 1.31
N ASN A 45 17.94 -24.00 1.20
CA ASN A 45 17.78 -23.31 -0.08
C ASN A 45 19.05 -22.54 -0.43
N VAL A 46 19.55 -22.76 -1.64
CA VAL A 46 20.76 -22.19 -2.22
C VAL A 46 20.44 -21.65 -3.60
N ALA A 47 20.85 -20.41 -3.86
CA ALA A 47 20.98 -19.85 -5.19
C ALA A 47 22.45 -19.62 -5.52
N SER A 48 22.86 -19.92 -6.74
CA SER A 48 24.24 -19.77 -7.21
C SER A 48 24.29 -19.10 -8.57
N VAL A 49 25.28 -18.24 -8.73
CA VAL A 49 25.63 -17.60 -10.01
C VAL A 49 26.55 -18.52 -10.78
N LEU A 50 26.12 -18.97 -11.95
CA LEU A 50 26.93 -19.78 -12.86
C LEU A 50 27.67 -18.89 -13.86
N SER A 51 27.04 -17.79 -14.27
CA SER A 51 27.62 -16.70 -15.04
C SER A 51 26.79 -15.43 -14.84
N PRO A 52 27.25 -14.25 -15.31
CA PRO A 52 26.43 -13.03 -15.31
C PRO A 52 25.09 -13.15 -16.06
N THR A 53 24.85 -14.25 -16.78
CA THR A 53 23.65 -14.50 -17.58
C THR A 53 22.98 -15.82 -17.22
N HIS A 54 23.35 -16.45 -16.09
CA HIS A 54 22.82 -17.76 -15.68
C HIS A 54 22.82 -17.90 -14.16
N LEU A 55 21.63 -18.05 -13.59
CA LEU A 55 21.39 -18.33 -12.18
C LEU A 55 20.70 -19.69 -12.01
N ARG A 56 21.01 -20.38 -10.92
CA ARG A 56 20.32 -21.60 -10.50
C ARG A 56 19.86 -21.46 -9.06
N SER A 57 18.67 -21.95 -8.75
CA SER A 57 18.10 -21.97 -7.41
C SER A 57 17.36 -23.27 -7.14
N ASN A 58 17.66 -23.88 -5.99
CA ASN A 58 16.88 -25.00 -5.48
C ASN A 58 15.71 -24.54 -4.57
N TYR A 59 15.40 -23.24 -4.53
CA TYR A 59 14.36 -22.73 -3.62
C TYR A 59 13.02 -23.42 -3.84
N ARG A 60 12.47 -23.98 -2.76
CA ARG A 60 11.13 -24.56 -2.70
C ARG A 60 10.28 -23.77 -1.70
N SER A 61 9.10 -23.35 -2.12
CA SER A 61 8.14 -22.75 -1.19
C SER A 61 7.70 -23.82 -0.18
N PRO A 62 7.74 -23.52 1.13
CA PRO A 62 7.23 -24.44 2.15
C PRO A 62 5.69 -24.46 2.22
N ALA A 63 4.99 -23.54 1.53
CA ALA A 63 3.57 -23.28 1.73
C ALA A 63 2.68 -24.53 1.61
N SER A 64 2.90 -25.38 0.61
CA SER A 64 2.12 -26.61 0.41
C SER A 64 2.46 -27.72 1.41
N ALA A 65 3.69 -27.77 1.91
CA ALA A 65 4.13 -28.78 2.87
C ALA A 65 3.63 -28.47 4.30
N THR A 66 3.36 -27.21 4.59
CA THR A 66 2.86 -26.73 5.89
C THR A 66 1.39 -26.29 5.82
N PHE A 67 0.63 -26.76 4.83
CA PHE A 67 -0.78 -26.38 4.70
C PHE A 67 -1.60 -26.97 5.85
N SER A 68 -2.16 -26.10 6.70
CA SER A 68 -2.88 -26.50 7.90
C SER A 68 -4.12 -27.37 7.57
N ARG A 69 -4.36 -28.43 8.36
CA ARG A 69 -5.65 -29.14 8.35
C ARG A 69 -6.78 -28.34 8.99
N LEU A 70 -6.43 -27.37 9.83
CA LEU A 70 -7.37 -26.42 10.42
C LEU A 70 -7.60 -25.30 9.41
N VAL A 71 -8.75 -25.31 8.76
CA VAL A 71 -9.16 -24.31 7.77
C VAL A 71 -10.13 -23.33 8.41
N GLN A 72 -9.80 -22.05 8.32
CA GLN A 72 -10.58 -20.94 8.86
C GLN A 72 -11.38 -20.23 7.77
N PHE A 73 -12.65 -19.92 8.04
CA PHE A 73 -13.53 -19.27 7.07
C PHE A 73 -14.70 -18.51 7.72
N LYS A 74 -15.41 -17.74 6.91
CA LYS A 74 -16.71 -17.11 7.18
C LYS A 74 -17.65 -17.32 6.00
N ILE A 75 -18.94 -17.22 6.28
CA ILE A 75 -19.97 -17.13 5.26
C ILE A 75 -20.22 -15.65 4.98
N SER A 76 -20.51 -15.34 3.73
CA SER A 76 -20.71 -13.98 3.26
C SER A 76 -22.02 -13.88 2.48
N ILE A 77 -22.78 -12.82 2.73
CA ILE A 77 -23.93 -12.42 1.91
C ILE A 77 -23.47 -11.26 1.02
N ASN A 78 -23.67 -11.38 -0.30
CA ASN A 78 -23.28 -10.35 -1.27
C ASN A 78 -21.79 -9.93 -1.18
N GLU A 79 -20.87 -10.88 -0.96
CA GLU A 79 -19.44 -10.56 -0.99
C GLU A 79 -19.02 -9.52 0.08
N LYS A 80 -19.72 -9.52 1.23
CA LYS A 80 -19.44 -8.68 2.42
C LYS A 80 -19.11 -9.53 3.66
N ASP A 81 -18.31 -8.98 4.58
CA ASP A 81 -18.02 -9.58 5.91
C ASP A 81 -19.17 -9.29 6.90
N ASN A 82 -20.32 -9.95 6.73
CA ASN A 82 -21.58 -9.61 7.42
C ASN A 82 -22.22 -10.77 8.20
N GLU A 83 -21.47 -11.85 8.47
CA GLU A 83 -21.95 -12.97 9.28
C GLU A 83 -21.62 -12.81 10.77
N LEU A 84 -20.33 -12.77 11.10
CA LEU A 84 -19.82 -12.83 12.49
C LEU A 84 -18.99 -11.60 12.87
N PRO A 85 -18.98 -11.22 14.16
CA PRO A 85 -18.12 -10.14 14.65
C PRO A 85 -16.63 -10.33 14.30
N PRO A 86 -15.88 -9.23 14.13
CA PRO A 86 -14.43 -9.30 13.97
C PRO A 86 -13.73 -10.17 15.02
N GLY A 87 -12.84 -11.05 14.57
CA GLY A 87 -12.11 -11.99 15.44
C GLY A 87 -12.84 -13.31 15.69
N GLN A 88 -14.10 -13.44 15.26
CA GLN A 88 -14.85 -14.70 15.29
C GLN A 88 -14.92 -15.26 13.87
N ASN A 89 -14.48 -16.51 13.70
CA ASN A 89 -14.48 -17.22 12.42
C ASN A 89 -14.94 -18.66 12.65
N HIS A 90 -15.51 -19.28 11.62
CA HIS A 90 -15.72 -20.72 11.60
C HIS A 90 -14.41 -21.45 11.33
N TRP A 91 -14.36 -22.71 11.77
CA TRP A 91 -13.21 -23.57 11.57
C TRP A 91 -13.66 -24.99 11.26
N VAL A 92 -12.97 -25.64 10.33
CA VAL A 92 -13.03 -27.09 10.15
C VAL A 92 -11.63 -27.66 10.37
N LEU A 93 -11.53 -28.64 11.26
CA LEU A 93 -10.32 -29.45 11.40
C LEU A 93 -10.49 -30.68 10.51
N ILE A 94 -9.88 -30.63 9.32
CA ILE A 94 -10.06 -31.65 8.29
C ILE A 94 -9.26 -32.89 8.65
N GLY A 95 -9.97 -33.97 8.97
CA GLY A 95 -9.43 -35.33 9.06
C GLY A 95 -9.22 -35.93 7.68
N ASP A 96 -9.90 -37.06 7.42
CA ASP A 96 -9.91 -37.74 6.12
C ASP A 96 -11.24 -37.54 5.37
N GLU A 97 -12.16 -36.76 5.95
CA GLU A 97 -13.44 -36.40 5.35
C GLU A 97 -13.32 -35.34 4.25
N HIS A 98 -14.22 -35.44 3.26
CA HIS A 98 -14.27 -34.54 2.10
C HIS A 98 -15.45 -33.57 2.14
N GLU A 99 -16.18 -33.50 3.25
CA GLU A 99 -17.26 -32.54 3.47
C GLU A 99 -17.35 -32.08 4.93
N SER A 100 -17.80 -30.85 5.15
CA SER A 100 -18.05 -30.31 6.49
C SER A 100 -19.37 -30.83 7.06
N ALA A 101 -19.54 -30.75 8.38
CA ALA A 101 -20.88 -30.73 8.96
C ALA A 101 -21.70 -29.54 8.40
N ILE A 102 -23.03 -29.60 8.52
CA ILE A 102 -23.88 -28.45 8.17
C ILE A 102 -23.65 -27.35 9.20
N ILE A 103 -23.27 -26.17 8.73
CA ILE A 103 -22.95 -25.00 9.56
C ILE A 103 -24.08 -23.99 9.43
N PRO A 104 -24.82 -23.69 10.51
CA PRO A 104 -25.84 -22.64 10.47
C PRO A 104 -25.18 -21.27 10.36
N PHE A 105 -25.66 -20.46 9.43
CA PHE A 105 -25.22 -19.07 9.26
C PHE A 105 -25.40 -18.27 10.56
N GLY A 106 -24.37 -17.54 10.96
CA GLY A 106 -24.39 -16.68 12.15
C GLY A 106 -24.36 -17.45 13.47
N SER A 107 -24.18 -18.78 13.44
CA SER A 107 -24.00 -19.56 14.67
C SER A 107 -22.69 -19.20 15.37
N ALA A 108 -22.69 -19.24 16.71
CA ALA A 108 -21.50 -18.99 17.48
C ALA A 108 -20.41 -20.02 17.09
N PRO A 109 -19.19 -19.57 16.77
CA PRO A 109 -18.14 -20.48 16.35
C PRO A 109 -17.75 -21.42 17.50
N ALA A 110 -17.39 -22.65 17.16
CA ALA A 110 -16.81 -23.58 18.11
C ALA A 110 -15.49 -23.00 18.68
N PRO A 111 -15.08 -23.39 19.91
CA PRO A 111 -13.76 -23.05 20.43
C PRO A 111 -12.67 -23.43 19.43
N VAL A 112 -11.67 -22.56 19.27
CA VAL A 112 -10.55 -22.80 18.35
C VAL A 112 -9.87 -24.12 18.73
N PRO A 113 -9.82 -25.11 17.82
CA PRO A 113 -9.13 -26.36 18.09
C PRO A 113 -7.62 -26.13 18.29
N ASP A 114 -6.97 -27.03 19.01
CA ASP A 114 -5.51 -27.04 19.05
C ASP A 114 -4.94 -27.22 17.63
N ASN A 115 -3.79 -26.58 17.36
CA ASN A 115 -3.15 -26.68 16.05
C ASN A 115 -2.83 -28.15 15.72
N PRO A 116 -3.20 -28.62 14.52
CA PRO A 116 -2.96 -30.00 14.14
C PRO A 116 -1.47 -30.29 14.03
N LEU A 117 -1.06 -31.48 14.49
CA LEU A 117 0.32 -31.98 14.34
C LEU A 117 0.66 -32.43 12.91
N THR A 118 -0.34 -32.47 12.01
CA THR A 118 -0.18 -32.93 10.63
C THR A 118 -0.79 -31.92 9.65
N TYR A 119 -0.28 -31.92 8.43
CA TYR A 119 -0.69 -31.02 7.35
C TYR A 119 -1.62 -31.72 6.36
N LEU A 120 -2.44 -30.93 5.67
CA LEU A 120 -3.38 -31.44 4.67
C LEU A 120 -2.59 -31.87 3.42
N PRO A 121 -2.87 -33.06 2.83
CA PRO A 121 -2.25 -33.45 1.56
C PRO A 121 -2.54 -32.44 0.45
N VAL A 122 -1.68 -32.42 -0.56
CA VAL A 122 -1.88 -31.55 -1.73
C VAL A 122 -3.08 -32.00 -2.57
N ASN A 123 -3.73 -31.06 -3.26
CA ASN A 123 -4.86 -31.26 -4.15
C ASN A 123 -6.05 -31.98 -3.48
N TYR A 124 -6.39 -31.58 -2.26
CA TYR A 124 -7.41 -32.24 -1.43
C TYR A 124 -8.82 -31.68 -1.72
N PRO A 125 -9.75 -32.47 -2.33
CA PRO A 125 -11.10 -31.99 -2.58
C PRO A 125 -11.89 -31.87 -1.27
N TYR A 126 -12.63 -30.78 -1.08
CA TYR A 126 -13.43 -30.55 0.13
C TYR A 126 -14.71 -29.77 -0.17
N THR A 127 -15.82 -30.12 0.51
CA THR A 127 -17.13 -29.47 0.33
C THR A 127 -17.63 -28.83 1.61
N PHE A 128 -17.81 -27.50 1.60
CA PHE A 128 -18.48 -26.75 2.66
C PHE A 128 -20.00 -26.89 2.54
N ARG A 129 -20.69 -27.05 3.66
CA ARG A 129 -22.16 -27.20 3.75
C ARG A 129 -22.73 -26.21 4.77
N VAL A 130 -23.65 -25.37 4.33
CA VAL A 130 -24.13 -24.20 5.10
C VAL A 130 -25.65 -24.17 5.13
N ASP A 131 -26.24 -23.89 6.29
CA ASP A 131 -27.67 -23.64 6.47
C ASP A 131 -27.96 -22.13 6.54
N MET A 132 -28.71 -21.65 5.55
CA MET A 132 -29.07 -20.24 5.37
C MET A 132 -30.50 -19.92 5.85
N SER A 133 -31.18 -20.84 6.55
CA SER A 133 -32.57 -20.68 7.01
C SER A 133 -32.82 -19.34 7.71
N ALA A 134 -31.91 -18.92 8.60
CA ALA A 134 -32.05 -17.69 9.38
C ALA A 134 -32.10 -16.42 8.51
N VAL A 135 -31.36 -16.40 7.39
CA VAL A 135 -31.33 -15.27 6.46
C VAL A 135 -32.58 -15.26 5.58
N LEU A 136 -32.93 -16.41 5.02
CA LEU A 136 -34.11 -16.58 4.16
C LEU A 136 -35.41 -16.26 4.91
N ASP A 137 -35.49 -16.65 6.18
CA ASP A 137 -36.61 -16.32 7.07
C ASP A 137 -36.75 -14.80 7.29
N GLN A 138 -35.64 -14.10 7.51
CA GLN A 138 -35.68 -12.63 7.67
C GLN A 138 -36.08 -11.93 6.38
N PHE A 139 -35.56 -12.35 5.23
CA PHE A 139 -36.03 -11.85 3.94
C PHE A 139 -37.54 -12.02 3.78
N ALA A 140 -38.09 -13.20 4.08
CA ALA A 140 -39.52 -13.45 3.98
C ALA A 140 -40.36 -12.63 4.98
N ARG A 141 -39.87 -12.41 6.21
CA ARG A 141 -40.62 -11.73 7.28
C ARG A 141 -40.60 -10.20 7.19
N GLN A 142 -39.44 -9.62 6.88
CA GLN A 142 -39.22 -8.18 6.98
C GLN A 142 -38.53 -7.55 5.75
N GLY A 143 -38.24 -8.34 4.71
CA GLY A 143 -37.68 -7.85 3.43
C GLY A 143 -36.18 -7.55 3.46
N TYR A 144 -35.50 -7.78 4.57
CA TYR A 144 -34.06 -7.61 4.73
C TYR A 144 -33.50 -8.54 5.81
N PHE A 145 -32.22 -8.85 5.69
CA PHE A 145 -31.41 -9.47 6.75
C PHE A 145 -30.67 -8.37 7.51
N GLU A 146 -30.66 -8.44 8.83
CA GLU A 146 -29.88 -7.55 9.70
C GLU A 146 -28.67 -8.31 10.27
N ALA A 147 -27.46 -7.82 9.99
CA ALA A 147 -26.20 -8.39 10.45
C ALA A 147 -25.91 -8.03 11.91
N PHE A 148 -24.86 -8.63 12.47
CA PHE A 148 -24.48 -8.43 13.89
C PHE A 148 -24.14 -6.97 14.25
N ASP A 149 -23.75 -6.16 13.27
CA ASP A 149 -23.39 -4.75 13.41
C ASP A 149 -24.57 -3.79 13.10
N GLY A 150 -25.77 -4.35 12.85
CA GLY A 150 -26.96 -3.60 12.47
C GLY A 150 -27.02 -3.20 10.99
N SER A 151 -26.00 -3.53 10.19
CA SER A 151 -26.06 -3.35 8.74
C SER A 151 -27.14 -4.24 8.13
N LYS A 152 -27.77 -3.78 7.05
CA LYS A 152 -28.91 -4.46 6.42
C LYS A 152 -28.60 -4.86 5.00
N VAL A 153 -28.88 -6.11 4.66
CA VAL A 153 -28.93 -6.57 3.27
C VAL A 153 -30.40 -6.63 2.88
N ALA A 154 -30.83 -5.75 1.98
CA ALA A 154 -32.19 -5.80 1.46
C ALA A 154 -32.37 -7.03 0.56
N GLN A 155 -33.51 -7.72 0.64
CA GLN A 155 -33.82 -8.85 -0.24
C GLN A 155 -33.80 -8.42 -1.71
N ALA A 156 -34.18 -7.17 -2.00
CA ALA A 156 -34.14 -6.59 -3.34
C ALA A 156 -32.72 -6.46 -3.91
N ASP A 157 -31.70 -6.38 -3.04
CA ASP A 157 -30.30 -6.20 -3.41
C ASP A 157 -29.51 -7.53 -3.30
N PHE A 158 -30.18 -8.66 -3.01
CA PHE A 158 -29.53 -9.96 -2.78
C PHE A 158 -28.96 -10.59 -4.07
N LYS A 159 -27.70 -11.05 -4.01
CA LYS A 159 -26.92 -11.61 -5.13
C LYS A 159 -26.49 -13.06 -4.92
N GLY A 160 -26.24 -13.45 -3.67
CA GLY A 160 -25.78 -14.80 -3.35
C GLY A 160 -25.15 -14.94 -1.97
N PHE A 161 -24.83 -16.20 -1.65
CA PHE A 161 -24.06 -16.59 -0.47
C PHE A 161 -22.68 -17.10 -0.91
N TYR A 162 -21.65 -16.86 -0.11
CA TYR A 162 -20.25 -17.12 -0.46
C TYR A 162 -19.47 -17.64 0.75
N VAL A 163 -18.32 -18.27 0.50
CA VAL A 163 -17.35 -18.65 1.54
C VAL A 163 -16.08 -17.83 1.36
N ALA A 164 -15.69 -17.08 2.41
CA ALA A 164 -14.41 -16.39 2.51
C ALA A 164 -13.51 -17.12 3.50
N GLY A 165 -12.20 -17.20 3.29
CA GLY A 165 -11.31 -17.93 4.19
C GLY A 165 -9.82 -17.80 3.88
N GLY A 166 -8.99 -18.28 4.79
CA GLY A 166 -7.54 -18.03 4.77
C GLY A 166 -6.68 -19.14 4.19
N SER A 167 -7.29 -20.09 3.48
CA SER A 167 -6.60 -21.28 2.98
C SER A 167 -6.97 -21.48 1.52
N LEU A 168 -5.96 -21.48 0.63
CA LEU A 168 -6.19 -21.62 -0.81
C LEU A 168 -7.11 -22.82 -1.11
N PRO A 169 -8.16 -22.63 -1.94
CA PRO A 169 -8.39 -21.50 -2.82
C PRO A 169 -9.32 -20.43 -2.22
N LEU A 170 -9.64 -20.50 -0.93
CA LEU A 170 -10.41 -19.46 -0.25
C LEU A 170 -9.60 -18.16 -0.18
N SER A 171 -10.33 -17.05 -0.06
CA SER A 171 -9.79 -15.69 0.00
C SER A 171 -10.49 -14.90 1.11
N TRP A 172 -9.75 -14.07 1.83
CA TRP A 172 -10.35 -13.10 2.76
C TRP A 172 -10.64 -11.75 2.12
N ASP A 173 -10.19 -11.52 0.89
CA ASP A 173 -10.80 -10.50 0.03
C ASP A 173 -12.21 -10.96 -0.33
N PHE A 174 -13.18 -10.38 0.39
CA PHE A 174 -14.59 -10.70 0.32
C PHE A 174 -15.23 -10.29 -1.00
N VAL A 175 -14.62 -9.36 -1.74
CA VAL A 175 -15.17 -8.90 -3.02
C VAL A 175 -14.60 -9.76 -4.15
N GLY A 176 -15.44 -10.10 -5.13
CA GLY A 176 -15.05 -11.00 -6.21
C GLY A 176 -14.91 -12.47 -5.78
N LEU A 177 -15.51 -12.87 -4.64
CA LEU A 177 -15.61 -14.28 -4.26
C LEU A 177 -16.33 -15.11 -5.35
N ASP A 178 -17.32 -14.54 -6.04
CA ASP A 178 -17.99 -15.17 -7.19
C ASP A 178 -16.99 -15.45 -8.33
N GLU A 179 -16.18 -14.46 -8.68
CA GLU A 179 -15.15 -14.57 -9.72
C GLU A 179 -14.07 -15.60 -9.36
N LYS A 180 -13.80 -15.77 -8.07
CA LYS A 180 -12.91 -16.80 -7.51
C LYS A 180 -13.59 -18.18 -7.41
N GLY A 181 -14.86 -18.30 -7.81
CA GLY A 181 -15.61 -19.56 -7.77
C GLY A 181 -16.05 -19.98 -6.37
N LEU A 182 -16.13 -19.04 -5.43
CA LEU A 182 -16.43 -19.28 -4.01
C LEU A 182 -17.91 -19.03 -3.65
N LYS A 183 -18.78 -18.96 -4.65
CA LYS A 183 -20.23 -18.87 -4.49
C LYS A 183 -20.84 -20.20 -4.06
N LEU A 184 -21.58 -20.17 -2.96
CA LEU A 184 -22.38 -21.29 -2.47
C LEU A 184 -23.54 -21.56 -3.44
N GLN A 185 -23.73 -22.83 -3.78
CA GLN A 185 -24.79 -23.31 -4.68
C GLN A 185 -25.94 -23.93 -3.88
N PRO A 186 -27.21 -23.70 -4.28
CA PRO A 186 -28.35 -24.30 -3.61
C PRO A 186 -28.35 -25.83 -3.77
N THR A 187 -28.86 -26.53 -2.76
CA THR A 187 -29.11 -27.98 -2.83
C THR A 187 -30.59 -28.29 -3.07
N ALA A 188 -30.95 -29.58 -2.99
CA ALA A 188 -32.36 -30.00 -3.02
C ALA A 188 -33.15 -29.52 -1.78
N ASP A 189 -32.47 -29.26 -0.66
CA ASP A 189 -33.04 -28.56 0.47
C ASP A 189 -32.88 -27.05 0.22
N PRO A 190 -33.97 -26.26 0.15
CA PRO A 190 -33.90 -24.83 -0.19
C PRO A 190 -33.13 -23.99 0.84
N ASN A 191 -32.91 -24.52 2.05
CA ASN A 191 -32.18 -23.85 3.11
C ASN A 191 -30.69 -24.18 3.11
N ILE A 192 -30.28 -25.29 2.49
CA ILE A 192 -28.89 -25.77 2.51
C ILE A 192 -28.19 -25.41 1.21
N TYR A 193 -27.02 -24.80 1.35
CA TYR A 193 -26.14 -24.44 0.25
C TYR A 193 -24.76 -25.09 0.42
N THR A 194 -24.05 -25.33 -0.68
CA THR A 194 -22.73 -25.98 -0.66
C THR A 194 -21.71 -25.35 -1.59
N LEU A 195 -20.43 -25.51 -1.27
CA LEU A 195 -19.30 -25.09 -2.11
C LEU A 195 -18.23 -26.21 -2.09
N SER A 196 -17.85 -26.72 -3.26
CA SER A 196 -16.76 -27.68 -3.40
C SER A 196 -15.50 -27.00 -3.95
N VAL A 197 -14.36 -27.21 -3.30
CA VAL A 197 -13.05 -26.64 -3.65
C VAL A 197 -11.95 -27.69 -3.62
N ILE A 198 -10.79 -27.38 -4.23
CA ILE A 198 -9.55 -28.15 -4.09
C ILE A 198 -8.60 -27.41 -3.16
N LEU A 199 -8.50 -27.85 -1.91
CA LEU A 199 -7.60 -27.30 -0.90
C LEU A 199 -6.16 -27.77 -1.13
N ASN A 200 -5.19 -26.97 -0.67
CA ASN A 200 -3.75 -27.19 -0.87
C ASN A 200 -3.37 -27.50 -2.33
N PRO A 201 -3.77 -26.66 -3.31
CA PRO A 201 -3.46 -26.93 -4.71
C PRO A 201 -1.93 -26.95 -4.95
N PHE A 202 -1.43 -27.97 -5.64
CA PHE A 202 0.01 -28.14 -5.94
C PHE A 202 0.23 -28.72 -7.34
N LYS A 203 1.27 -28.25 -8.03
CA LYS A 203 1.68 -28.76 -9.35
C LYS A 203 3.04 -29.45 -9.26
N GLU A 204 3.14 -30.66 -9.82
CA GLU A 204 4.33 -31.52 -9.73
C GLU A 204 5.62 -30.90 -10.33
N THR A 205 5.47 -29.95 -11.27
CA THR A 205 6.57 -29.15 -11.84
C THR A 205 7.34 -28.32 -10.81
N ASP A 206 6.76 -28.09 -9.62
CA ASP A 206 7.34 -27.28 -8.55
C ASP A 206 8.45 -28.02 -7.77
N THR A 207 8.79 -29.27 -8.16
CA THR A 207 9.79 -30.13 -7.49
C THR A 207 11.21 -30.06 -8.08
N GLN A 208 11.39 -29.50 -9.29
CA GLN A 208 12.69 -29.43 -9.97
C GLN A 208 13.47 -28.15 -9.63
N ASP A 209 14.81 -28.23 -9.67
CA ASP A 209 15.66 -27.04 -9.55
C ASP A 209 15.35 -26.09 -10.70
N ARG A 210 15.25 -24.81 -10.37
CA ARG A 210 14.91 -23.78 -11.33
C ARG A 210 16.19 -23.11 -11.79
N GLU A 211 16.19 -22.72 -13.06
CA GLU A 211 17.28 -21.96 -13.66
C GLU A 211 16.71 -20.76 -14.41
N TRP A 212 17.40 -19.64 -14.29
CA TRP A 212 17.23 -18.51 -15.18
C TRP A 212 18.46 -18.44 -16.08
N GLN A 213 18.23 -18.44 -17.39
CA GLN A 213 19.26 -18.18 -18.39
C GLN A 213 18.79 -17.03 -19.27
N LEU A 214 19.67 -16.06 -19.50
CA LEU A 214 19.34 -14.93 -20.36
C LEU A 214 18.98 -15.43 -21.77
N THR A 215 17.82 -15.01 -22.26
CA THR A 215 17.28 -15.39 -23.59
C THR A 215 17.06 -14.18 -24.50
N THR A 216 17.03 -12.98 -23.94
CA THR A 216 16.78 -11.73 -24.65
C THR A 216 18.10 -11.06 -25.00
N ASP A 217 18.22 -10.51 -26.21
CA ASP A 217 19.36 -9.70 -26.60
C ASP A 217 19.32 -8.35 -25.87
N LEU A 218 20.30 -8.14 -24.98
CA LEU A 218 20.46 -6.93 -24.19
C LEU A 218 21.62 -6.05 -24.68
N THR A 219 22.26 -6.36 -25.81
CA THR A 219 23.48 -5.65 -26.26
C THR A 219 23.28 -4.14 -26.49
N SER A 220 22.06 -3.72 -26.81
CA SER A 220 21.68 -2.31 -26.95
C SER A 220 21.41 -1.59 -25.63
N ARG A 221 21.37 -2.33 -24.50
CA ARG A 221 21.13 -1.82 -23.15
C ARG A 221 22.44 -1.49 -22.43
N PRO A 222 22.39 -0.72 -21.33
CA PRO A 222 23.54 -0.56 -20.44
C PRO A 222 24.04 -1.92 -19.93
N GLN A 223 25.36 -2.10 -19.90
CA GLN A 223 26.00 -3.32 -19.41
C GLN A 223 26.70 -3.05 -18.10
N TYR A 224 26.35 -3.80 -17.06
CA TYR A 224 26.98 -3.69 -15.74
C TYR A 224 27.96 -4.83 -15.50
N HIS A 225 29.09 -4.51 -14.88
CA HIS A 225 30.06 -5.48 -14.41
C HIS A 225 30.64 -5.06 -13.06
N SER A 226 30.85 -6.02 -12.16
CA SER A 226 31.46 -5.79 -10.85
C SER A 226 32.19 -6.99 -10.29
N ASP A 227 32.91 -6.76 -9.19
CA ASP A 227 33.52 -7.82 -8.37
C ASP A 227 32.48 -8.68 -7.60
N GLN A 228 31.18 -8.39 -7.72
CA GLN A 228 30.08 -9.15 -7.14
C GLN A 228 29.18 -9.78 -8.22
N PRO A 229 29.52 -10.97 -8.76
CA PRO A 229 28.78 -11.63 -9.83
C PRO A 229 27.26 -11.77 -9.61
N LEU A 230 26.81 -11.87 -8.36
CA LEU A 230 25.39 -11.89 -8.01
C LEU A 230 24.66 -10.62 -8.44
N VAL A 231 25.29 -9.47 -8.26
CA VAL A 231 24.73 -8.17 -8.68
C VAL A 231 24.65 -8.12 -10.20
N ASP A 232 25.69 -8.55 -10.90
CA ASP A 232 25.74 -8.62 -12.37
C ASP A 232 24.61 -9.49 -12.93
N ALA A 233 24.43 -10.69 -12.38
CA ALA A 233 23.39 -11.61 -12.81
C ALA A 233 21.97 -11.09 -12.56
N LEU A 234 21.72 -10.50 -11.39
CA LEU A 234 20.40 -9.95 -11.05
C LEU A 234 20.08 -8.66 -11.81
N PHE A 235 21.11 -7.87 -12.18
CA PHE A 235 20.96 -6.74 -13.08
C PHE A 235 20.49 -7.20 -14.46
N ASN A 236 21.15 -8.21 -15.04
CA ASN A 236 20.77 -8.77 -16.35
C ASN A 236 19.40 -9.44 -16.33
N LEU A 237 19.05 -10.15 -15.25
CA LEU A 237 17.71 -10.70 -15.05
C LEU A 237 16.67 -9.57 -15.08
N SER A 238 16.89 -8.51 -14.30
CA SER A 238 15.94 -7.39 -14.20
C SER A 238 15.81 -6.61 -15.52
N LEU A 239 16.91 -6.45 -16.28
CA LEU A 239 16.90 -5.86 -17.62
C LEU A 239 16.12 -6.71 -18.63
N GLU A 240 16.27 -8.02 -18.57
CA GLU A 240 15.51 -8.94 -19.40
C GLU A 240 14.01 -8.85 -19.08
N GLU A 241 13.63 -8.90 -17.81
CA GLU A 241 12.24 -8.78 -17.38
C GLU A 241 11.64 -7.44 -17.80
N ALA A 242 12.37 -6.34 -17.63
CA ALA A 242 11.96 -5.02 -18.08
C ALA A 242 11.70 -4.98 -19.59
N THR A 243 12.58 -5.60 -20.39
CA THR A 243 12.40 -5.67 -21.84
C THR A 243 11.19 -6.53 -22.22
N LYS A 244 10.95 -7.64 -21.51
CA LYS A 244 9.78 -8.52 -21.71
C LYS A 244 8.46 -7.86 -21.26
N ASN A 245 8.52 -6.80 -20.45
CA ASN A 245 7.35 -6.06 -19.96
C ASN A 245 6.94 -4.87 -20.82
N ILE A 246 7.56 -4.68 -21.99
CA ILE A 246 7.10 -3.71 -22.98
C ILE A 246 6.04 -4.38 -23.87
N GLU A 247 4.82 -3.85 -23.83
CA GLU A 247 3.68 -4.34 -24.61
C GLU A 247 3.75 -3.87 -26.07
N PRO A 248 3.01 -4.53 -27.01
CA PRO A 248 3.00 -4.15 -28.42
C PRO A 248 2.60 -2.70 -28.71
N ASP A 249 1.84 -2.06 -27.82
CA ASP A 249 1.46 -0.65 -27.94
C ASP A 249 2.51 0.33 -27.35
N SER A 250 3.71 -0.18 -27.04
CA SER A 250 4.82 0.58 -26.44
C SER A 250 4.49 1.20 -25.09
N THR A 251 3.65 0.50 -24.31
CA THR A 251 3.47 0.76 -22.89
C THR A 251 4.20 -0.28 -22.04
N PHE A 252 4.48 0.06 -20.79
CA PHE A 252 4.86 -0.93 -19.80
C PHE A 252 3.63 -1.64 -19.25
N ARG A 253 3.69 -2.97 -19.17
CA ARG A 253 2.76 -3.74 -18.34
C ARG A 253 3.22 -3.73 -16.88
N THR A 254 2.26 -3.94 -15.99
CA THR A 254 2.49 -3.91 -14.55
C THR A 254 3.18 -5.18 -14.05
N GLY A 255 2.74 -6.36 -14.49
CA GLY A 255 3.45 -7.61 -14.21
C GLY A 255 3.03 -8.73 -15.14
N ALA A 256 3.66 -9.91 -15.04
CA ALA A 256 3.30 -11.06 -15.88
C ALA A 256 1.82 -11.46 -15.78
N LYS A 257 1.17 -11.25 -14.63
CA LYS A 257 -0.25 -11.49 -14.41
C LYS A 257 -1.13 -10.23 -14.54
N TRP A 258 -0.54 -9.04 -14.55
CA TRP A 258 -1.27 -7.77 -14.59
C TRP A 258 -0.94 -6.99 -15.86
N ALA A 259 -1.84 -7.05 -16.83
CA ALA A 259 -1.73 -6.28 -18.06
C ALA A 259 -2.09 -4.81 -17.83
N GLY A 260 -1.63 -3.93 -18.73
CA GLY A 260 -1.98 -2.53 -18.74
C GLY A 260 -1.17 -1.65 -17.78
N VAL A 261 -1.47 -0.36 -17.84
CA VAL A 261 -0.77 0.71 -17.14
C VAL A 261 -1.58 1.17 -15.94
N TRP A 262 -0.94 1.14 -14.78
CA TRP A 262 -1.45 1.67 -13.52
C TRP A 262 -0.60 2.90 -13.17
N THR A 263 -1.27 4.03 -12.88
CA THR A 263 -0.67 5.33 -12.55
C THR A 263 0.43 5.20 -11.52
N ARG A 264 0.17 4.54 -10.39
CA ARG A 264 1.15 4.43 -9.31
C ARG A 264 2.33 3.55 -9.70
N ASP A 265 2.02 2.40 -10.31
CA ASP A 265 2.94 1.37 -10.77
C ASP A 265 3.98 1.89 -11.73
N ILE A 266 3.51 2.57 -12.77
CA ILE A 266 4.42 3.15 -13.73
C ILE A 266 5.21 4.30 -13.11
N SER A 267 4.61 5.11 -12.24
CA SER A 267 5.20 6.36 -11.79
C SER A 267 6.44 6.16 -10.91
N TYR A 268 6.32 5.41 -9.82
CA TYR A 268 7.49 5.15 -8.97
C TYR A 268 8.50 4.24 -9.68
N SER A 269 8.09 3.38 -10.63
CA SER A 269 9.03 2.58 -11.43
C SER A 269 9.84 3.43 -12.43
N ILE A 270 9.24 4.48 -13.00
CA ILE A 270 9.93 5.50 -13.79
C ILE A 270 11.01 6.20 -12.95
N ILE A 271 10.67 6.57 -11.72
CA ILE A 271 11.62 7.18 -10.79
C ILE A 271 12.75 6.20 -10.47
N LEU A 272 12.44 4.93 -10.20
CA LEU A 272 13.47 3.94 -9.86
C LEU A 272 14.39 3.60 -11.04
N ALA A 273 13.86 3.44 -12.26
CA ALA A 273 14.68 3.01 -13.41
C ALA A 273 14.20 3.48 -14.79
N PHE A 274 12.89 3.58 -15.04
CA PHE A 274 12.40 3.67 -16.42
C PHE A 274 12.50 5.03 -17.09
N ALA A 275 12.72 6.12 -16.34
CA ALA A 275 12.97 7.44 -16.92
C ALA A 275 14.22 7.47 -17.84
N TYR A 276 15.25 6.67 -17.51
CA TYR A 276 16.52 6.60 -18.25
C TYR A 276 16.76 5.26 -18.92
N HIS A 277 15.99 4.22 -18.58
CA HIS A 277 16.04 2.95 -19.31
C HIS A 277 15.22 3.01 -20.61
N GLU A 278 14.00 3.55 -20.56
CA GLU A 278 13.05 3.60 -21.68
C GLU A 278 12.16 4.87 -21.63
N PRO A 279 12.74 6.07 -21.83
CA PRO A 279 12.02 7.34 -21.66
C PRO A 279 10.78 7.47 -22.53
N GLU A 280 10.81 6.96 -23.76
CA GLU A 280 9.66 7.09 -24.68
C GLU A 280 8.51 6.15 -24.29
N VAL A 281 8.81 4.90 -23.91
CA VAL A 281 7.81 3.95 -23.38
C VAL A 281 7.21 4.50 -22.08
N ALA A 282 8.03 5.13 -21.23
CA ALA A 282 7.58 5.80 -20.01
C ALA A 282 6.60 6.96 -20.32
N LYS A 283 6.93 7.86 -21.27
CA LYS A 283 6.02 8.93 -21.70
C LYS A 283 4.71 8.39 -22.25
N ILE A 284 4.76 7.39 -23.14
CA ILE A 284 3.56 6.75 -23.72
C ILE A 284 2.68 6.15 -22.61
N SER A 285 3.29 5.47 -21.64
CA SER A 285 2.59 4.88 -20.51
C SER A 285 1.92 5.96 -19.63
N LEU A 286 2.63 7.04 -19.29
CA LEU A 286 2.05 8.15 -18.52
C LEU A 286 0.88 8.82 -19.23
N ARG A 287 0.93 8.98 -20.56
CA ARG A 287 -0.18 9.54 -21.36
C ARG A 287 -1.46 8.70 -21.27
N LYS A 288 -1.36 7.37 -21.13
CA LYS A 288 -2.54 6.51 -20.92
C LYS A 288 -3.27 6.82 -19.61
N LYS A 289 -2.60 7.48 -18.66
CA LYS A 289 -3.12 7.84 -17.35
C LYS A 289 -3.55 9.31 -17.27
N VAL A 290 -3.91 9.90 -18.41
CA VAL A 290 -4.44 11.25 -18.51
C VAL A 290 -5.82 11.22 -19.18
N LYS A 291 -6.82 11.82 -18.55
CA LYS A 291 -8.16 12.02 -19.12
C LYS A 291 -8.59 13.45 -18.84
N ARG A 292 -9.14 14.14 -19.85
CA ARG A 292 -9.58 15.56 -19.75
C ARG A 292 -8.48 16.51 -19.26
N GLY A 293 -7.23 16.25 -19.66
CA GLY A 293 -6.08 17.06 -19.22
C GLY A 293 -5.84 17.03 -17.71
N ARG A 294 -6.19 15.93 -17.04
CA ARG A 294 -5.94 15.64 -15.62
C ARG A 294 -5.41 14.23 -15.47
N ILE A 295 -4.68 14.00 -14.39
CA ILE A 295 -4.13 12.69 -14.05
C ILE A 295 -5.26 11.79 -13.55
N ILE A 296 -5.27 10.54 -14.01
CA ILE A 296 -6.21 9.49 -13.59
C ILE A 296 -5.68 8.80 -12.32
N GLN A 297 -6.53 8.64 -11.32
CA GLN A 297 -6.28 7.75 -10.19
C GLN A 297 -6.63 6.31 -10.58
N ASP A 298 -5.77 5.36 -10.21
CA ASP A 298 -6.09 3.93 -10.36
C ASP A 298 -7.22 3.52 -9.42
N THR A 299 -7.79 2.34 -9.65
CA THR A 299 -8.72 1.76 -8.70
C THR A 299 -7.96 1.37 -7.42
N GLY A 300 -8.27 2.01 -6.30
CA GLY A 300 -7.90 1.59 -4.96
C GLY A 300 -9.16 1.17 -4.19
N SER A 301 -9.28 1.53 -2.90
CA SER A 301 -10.56 1.45 -2.18
C SER A 301 -11.68 2.13 -2.99
N GLY A 302 -12.87 1.54 -2.98
CA GLY A 302 -13.87 1.81 -4.00
C GLY A 302 -14.24 3.28 -4.18
N GLY A 303 -14.53 3.67 -5.42
CA GLY A 303 -14.76 5.05 -5.81
C GLY A 303 -13.51 5.80 -6.30
N ALA A 304 -12.30 5.25 -6.13
CA ALA A 304 -11.01 5.82 -6.55
C ALA A 304 -10.88 7.30 -6.14
N TRP A 305 -10.42 8.20 -6.99
CA TRP A 305 -10.41 9.62 -6.64
C TRP A 305 -11.85 10.15 -6.43
N PRO A 306 -12.14 10.79 -5.28
CA PRO A 306 -11.20 11.42 -4.35
C PRO A 306 -10.83 10.58 -3.12
N VAL A 307 -11.38 9.36 -2.95
CA VAL A 307 -11.05 8.44 -1.84
C VAL A 307 -9.55 8.15 -1.80
N SER A 308 -8.99 7.74 -2.93
CA SER A 308 -7.54 7.66 -3.14
C SER A 308 -7.05 8.93 -3.84
N SER A 309 -5.92 9.48 -3.40
CA SER A 309 -5.42 10.78 -3.87
C SER A 309 -3.95 10.79 -4.30
N ASP A 310 -3.29 9.63 -4.34
CA ASP A 310 -1.88 9.50 -4.68
C ASP A 310 -1.58 9.49 -6.20
N ARG A 311 -2.57 9.81 -7.05
CA ARG A 311 -2.38 10.08 -8.48
C ARG A 311 -1.28 11.10 -8.77
N THR A 312 -0.97 11.96 -7.80
CA THR A 312 0.11 12.95 -7.89
C THR A 312 1.51 12.31 -7.96
N THR A 313 1.66 11.00 -7.73
CA THR A 313 2.89 10.25 -8.04
C THR A 313 3.29 10.37 -9.52
N TRP A 314 2.31 10.50 -10.42
CA TRP A 314 2.52 10.79 -11.83
C TRP A 314 3.34 12.06 -12.06
N VAL A 315 3.13 13.09 -11.24
CA VAL A 315 3.87 14.37 -11.31
C VAL A 315 5.36 14.14 -11.09
N LEU A 316 5.70 13.27 -10.13
CA LEU A 316 7.08 12.93 -9.80
C LEU A 316 7.78 12.22 -10.97
N ALA A 317 7.08 11.26 -11.58
CA ALA A 317 7.56 10.51 -12.74
C ALA A 317 7.72 11.38 -13.98
N ALA A 318 6.73 12.22 -14.29
CA ALA A 318 6.75 13.14 -15.41
C ALA A 318 7.92 14.13 -15.31
N TRP A 319 8.17 14.65 -14.11
CA TRP A 319 9.33 15.49 -13.83
C TRP A 319 10.65 14.74 -13.99
N GLU A 320 10.75 13.50 -13.50
CA GLU A 320 11.97 12.70 -13.64
C GLU A 320 12.32 12.46 -15.12
N ILE A 321 11.34 12.16 -15.96
CA ILE A 321 11.53 12.04 -17.41
C ILE A 321 12.09 13.35 -18.00
N TYR A 322 11.57 14.51 -17.60
CA TYR A 322 12.11 15.80 -18.05
C TYR A 322 13.58 15.97 -17.60
N GLN A 323 13.90 15.69 -16.33
CA GLN A 323 15.27 15.82 -15.82
C GLN A 323 16.26 14.92 -16.60
N VAL A 324 15.85 13.69 -16.92
CA VAL A 324 16.65 12.76 -17.71
C VAL A 324 16.80 13.23 -19.16
N THR A 325 15.70 13.57 -19.82
CA THR A 325 15.66 13.77 -21.28
C THR A 325 15.99 15.19 -21.73
N GLY A 326 15.66 16.20 -20.91
CA GLY A 326 15.67 17.61 -21.31
C GLY A 326 14.66 17.94 -22.42
N ASP A 327 13.60 17.12 -22.57
CA ASP A 327 12.60 17.30 -23.61
C ASP A 327 11.63 18.43 -23.26
N GLU A 328 11.83 19.59 -23.91
CA GLU A 328 10.97 20.76 -23.75
C GLU A 328 9.53 20.53 -24.24
N ALA A 329 9.32 19.70 -25.27
CA ALA A 329 7.97 19.40 -25.74
C ALA A 329 7.19 18.57 -24.69
N TRP A 330 7.88 17.68 -23.99
CA TRP A 330 7.31 16.98 -22.84
C TRP A 330 6.98 17.95 -21.71
N LEU A 331 7.85 18.92 -21.40
CA LEU A 331 7.58 19.94 -20.39
C LEU A 331 6.32 20.77 -20.71
N GLU A 332 6.16 21.18 -21.98
CA GLU A 332 4.97 21.88 -22.47
C GLU A 332 3.69 21.04 -22.28
N GLU A 333 3.77 19.73 -22.54
CA GLU A 333 2.62 18.82 -22.43
C GLU A 333 2.19 18.61 -20.98
N ILE A 334 3.14 18.37 -20.07
CA ILE A 334 2.82 18.00 -18.68
C ILE A 334 2.35 19.19 -17.84
N TYR A 335 2.76 20.42 -18.17
CA TYR A 335 2.43 21.61 -17.38
C TYR A 335 0.91 21.79 -17.14
N PRO A 336 0.05 21.89 -18.17
CA PRO A 336 -1.39 22.06 -17.95
C PRO A 336 -2.03 20.84 -17.28
N ILE A 337 -1.50 19.64 -17.49
CA ILE A 337 -2.01 18.40 -16.87
C ILE A 337 -1.81 18.43 -15.35
N ILE A 338 -0.58 18.75 -14.93
CA ILE A 338 -0.21 18.83 -13.52
C ILE A 338 -0.99 19.97 -12.86
N LYS A 339 -1.00 21.15 -13.48
CA LYS A 339 -1.70 22.33 -12.95
C LYS A 339 -3.17 22.06 -12.68
N ASN A 340 -3.90 21.55 -13.67
CA ASN A 340 -5.33 21.27 -13.54
C ASN A 340 -5.61 20.22 -12.47
N THR A 341 -4.74 19.21 -12.35
CA THR A 341 -4.88 18.16 -11.34
C THR A 341 -4.70 18.72 -9.93
N LEU A 342 -3.63 19.48 -9.69
CA LEU A 342 -3.34 20.04 -8.36
C LEU A 342 -4.35 21.10 -7.92
N ASP A 343 -4.88 21.89 -8.86
CA ASP A 343 -5.91 22.87 -8.55
C ASP A 343 -7.26 22.21 -8.19
N ASP A 344 -7.66 21.12 -8.88
CA ASP A 344 -8.84 20.32 -8.52
C ASP A 344 -8.64 19.61 -7.16
N ASP A 345 -7.45 19.06 -6.91
CA ASP A 345 -7.08 18.41 -5.65
C ASP A 345 -7.11 19.40 -4.48
N TYR A 346 -6.61 20.63 -4.65
CA TYR A 346 -6.65 21.64 -3.60
C TYR A 346 -8.08 21.99 -3.18
N LEU A 347 -9.04 22.03 -4.12
CA LEU A 347 -10.44 22.32 -3.79
C LEU A 347 -11.15 21.12 -3.15
N THR A 348 -10.70 19.89 -3.43
CA THR A 348 -11.40 18.65 -3.08
C THR A 348 -10.81 17.95 -1.85
N LEU A 349 -9.50 18.03 -1.66
CA LEU A 349 -8.74 17.19 -0.71
C LEU A 349 -8.08 17.99 0.41
N TYR A 350 -7.77 19.27 0.21
CA TYR A 350 -7.05 20.06 1.21
C TYR A 350 -7.86 20.25 2.48
N ASP A 351 -7.24 19.98 3.62
CA ASP A 351 -7.76 20.28 4.94
C ASP A 351 -7.04 21.49 5.54
N PRO A 352 -7.72 22.64 5.68
CA PRO A 352 -7.12 23.84 6.27
C PRO A 352 -6.80 23.70 7.76
N GLN A 353 -7.38 22.72 8.47
CA GLN A 353 -7.12 22.52 9.90
C GLN A 353 -5.72 21.95 10.15
N THR A 354 -5.31 20.98 9.34
CA THR A 354 -3.99 20.33 9.45
C THR A 354 -2.98 20.87 8.44
N GLY A 355 -3.45 21.50 7.36
CA GLY A 355 -2.64 21.91 6.22
C GLY A 355 -2.23 20.74 5.31
N MET A 356 -2.79 19.56 5.52
CA MET A 356 -2.53 18.33 4.77
C MET A 356 -3.68 18.00 3.81
N PHE A 357 -3.49 16.98 3.00
CA PHE A 357 -4.45 16.48 2.02
C PHE A 357 -5.06 15.17 2.53
N CYS A 358 -6.37 15.08 2.35
CA CYS A 358 -7.19 13.91 2.58
C CYS A 358 -6.97 12.83 1.49
N GLY A 359 -7.22 11.58 1.88
CA GLY A 359 -7.29 10.42 0.99
C GLY A 359 -6.31 9.32 1.34
N GLU A 360 -6.53 8.16 0.72
CA GLU A 360 -5.86 6.89 0.99
C GLU A 360 -4.33 6.97 0.95
N SER A 361 -3.68 6.17 1.81
CA SER A 361 -2.25 5.93 1.77
C SER A 361 -1.78 5.44 0.41
N SER A 362 -0.73 6.08 -0.11
CA SER A 362 -0.12 5.68 -1.36
C SER A 362 0.26 4.21 -1.30
N PHE A 363 -0.06 3.49 -2.37
CA PHE A 363 0.13 2.06 -2.58
C PHE A 363 -0.59 1.07 -1.67
N LEU A 364 -0.91 1.47 -0.45
CA LEU A 364 -1.61 0.66 0.52
C LEU A 364 -3.13 0.74 0.28
N ASP A 365 -3.52 0.44 -0.96
CA ASP A 365 -4.82 0.73 -1.57
C ASP A 365 -5.87 -0.37 -1.35
N TRP A 366 -5.57 -1.31 -0.46
CA TRP A 366 -6.51 -2.31 0.02
C TRP A 366 -6.88 -1.98 1.46
N ARG A 367 -8.06 -1.40 1.63
CA ARG A 367 -8.67 -1.07 2.93
C ARG A 367 -8.41 -2.12 4.01
N GLU A 368 -8.75 -3.38 3.70
CA GLU A 368 -8.71 -4.51 4.65
C GLU A 368 -7.30 -4.81 5.14
N GLN A 369 -6.28 -4.38 4.39
CA GLN A 369 -4.88 -4.65 4.67
C GLN A 369 -4.22 -3.60 5.56
N THR A 370 -4.74 -2.37 5.63
CA THR A 370 -4.00 -1.24 6.25
C THR A 370 -4.83 -0.29 7.09
N TYR A 371 -6.16 -0.46 7.11
CA TYR A 371 -7.09 0.33 7.90
C TYR A 371 -7.86 -0.54 8.91
N PRO A 372 -8.36 0.04 10.02
CA PRO A 372 -9.25 -0.67 10.91
C PRO A 372 -10.55 -1.09 10.19
N LYS A 373 -11.04 -2.28 10.52
CA LYS A 373 -12.20 -2.90 9.86
C LYS A 373 -13.48 -2.06 9.86
N TRP A 374 -13.65 -1.13 10.80
CA TRP A 374 -14.84 -0.28 10.88
C TRP A 374 -14.82 0.89 9.89
N MET A 375 -13.65 1.29 9.37
CA MET A 375 -13.56 2.40 8.42
C MET A 375 -14.18 1.99 7.09
N SER A 376 -14.96 2.87 6.48
CA SER A 376 -15.47 2.77 5.11
C SER A 376 -14.63 3.60 4.14
N ASN A 377 -14.91 3.51 2.83
CA ASN A 377 -14.25 4.34 1.82
C ASN A 377 -14.38 5.84 2.11
N MET A 378 -15.48 6.27 2.74
CA MET A 378 -15.65 7.65 3.18
C MET A 378 -14.67 8.01 4.29
N ASP A 379 -14.44 7.10 5.25
CA ASP A 379 -13.48 7.34 6.34
C ASP A 379 -12.04 7.32 5.82
N ILE A 380 -11.76 6.47 4.82
CA ILE A 380 -10.46 6.44 4.13
C ILE A 380 -10.21 7.77 3.42
N TYR A 381 -11.22 8.33 2.73
CA TYR A 381 -11.14 9.69 2.20
C TYR A 381 -10.75 10.70 3.29
N VAL A 382 -11.36 10.62 4.47
CA VAL A 382 -11.09 11.58 5.56
C VAL A 382 -9.67 11.45 6.13
N SER A 383 -9.05 10.28 6.04
CA SER A 383 -7.70 10.05 6.57
C SER A 383 -6.63 10.90 5.85
N GLN A 384 -5.53 11.20 6.54
CA GLN A 384 -4.41 11.97 5.98
C GLN A 384 -3.12 11.18 6.19
N ASN A 385 -2.59 10.65 5.07
CA ASN A 385 -1.54 9.64 5.07
C ASN A 385 -0.16 10.23 4.77
N LEU A 386 0.89 9.67 5.39
CA LEU A 386 2.26 10.15 5.26
C LEU A 386 2.74 10.12 3.81
N GLY A 387 2.77 8.94 3.18
CA GLY A 387 3.25 8.79 1.80
C GLY A 387 2.51 9.71 0.82
N THR A 388 1.19 9.73 0.88
CA THR A 388 0.32 10.57 0.02
C THR A 388 0.62 12.06 0.20
N ASN A 389 0.78 12.54 1.43
CA ASN A 389 1.09 13.94 1.70
C ASN A 389 2.52 14.31 1.31
N VAL A 390 3.49 13.41 1.45
CA VAL A 390 4.85 13.64 0.96
C VAL A 390 4.86 13.76 -0.58
N VAL A 391 4.06 12.96 -1.28
CA VAL A 391 3.90 13.06 -2.73
C VAL A 391 3.24 14.39 -3.12
N HIS A 392 2.14 14.79 -2.47
CA HIS A 392 1.51 16.11 -2.72
C HIS A 392 2.50 17.25 -2.46
N TYR A 393 3.26 17.21 -1.36
CA TYR A 393 4.31 18.17 -1.08
C TYR A 393 5.32 18.28 -2.23
N ARG A 394 5.82 17.15 -2.72
CA ARG A 394 6.81 17.15 -3.80
C ARG A 394 6.19 17.57 -5.14
N ALA A 395 4.93 17.20 -5.41
CA ALA A 395 4.21 17.61 -6.60
C ALA A 395 3.99 19.14 -6.65
N GLU A 396 3.63 19.76 -5.53
CA GLU A 396 3.49 21.22 -5.40
C GLU A 396 4.84 21.93 -5.62
N GLN A 397 5.96 21.37 -5.15
CA GLN A 397 7.29 21.90 -5.45
C GLN A 397 7.62 21.82 -6.94
N ILE A 398 7.35 20.68 -7.57
CA ILE A 398 7.57 20.48 -9.01
C ILE A 398 6.72 21.45 -9.82
N MET A 399 5.46 21.66 -9.44
CA MET A 399 4.57 22.63 -10.09
C MET A 399 5.11 24.06 -9.98
N ALA A 400 5.64 24.44 -8.81
CA ALA A 400 6.30 25.74 -8.65
C ALA A 400 7.53 25.87 -9.55
N ASP A 401 8.35 24.83 -9.69
CA ASP A 401 9.55 24.86 -10.54
C ASP A 401 9.18 24.89 -12.04
N LEU A 402 8.17 24.12 -12.45
CA LEU A 402 7.62 24.17 -13.82
C LEU A 402 7.07 25.56 -14.14
N ALA A 403 6.30 26.17 -13.24
CA ALA A 403 5.78 27.52 -13.42
C ALA A 403 6.89 28.57 -13.55
N LYS A 404 7.96 28.48 -12.75
CA LYS A 404 9.14 29.36 -12.89
C LYS A 404 9.81 29.22 -14.26
N ILE A 405 10.03 27.99 -14.72
CA ILE A 405 10.65 27.72 -16.04
C ILE A 405 9.84 28.40 -17.16
N ARG A 406 8.51 28.41 -17.03
CA ARG A 406 7.59 29.03 -18.00
C ARG A 406 7.36 30.53 -17.81
N GLY A 407 7.83 31.13 -16.72
CA GLY A 407 7.50 32.52 -16.37
C GLY A 407 6.06 32.73 -15.91
N GLU A 408 5.42 31.68 -15.37
CA GLU A 408 4.06 31.68 -14.83
C GLU A 408 4.05 31.91 -13.30
N PRO A 409 2.93 32.35 -12.70
CA PRO A 409 2.80 32.48 -11.24
C PRO A 409 3.07 31.15 -10.53
N TRP A 410 3.99 31.15 -9.57
CA TRP A 410 4.50 29.92 -8.93
C TRP A 410 4.41 29.96 -7.41
N GLU A 411 4.22 31.14 -6.82
CA GLU A 411 4.26 31.38 -5.38
C GLU A 411 3.17 30.63 -4.63
N VAL A 412 1.99 30.46 -5.24
CA VAL A 412 0.88 29.71 -4.65
C VAL A 412 1.24 28.24 -4.42
N TYR A 413 1.90 27.59 -5.38
CA TYR A 413 2.31 26.19 -5.28
C TYR A 413 3.44 26.03 -4.26
N ALA A 414 4.39 26.97 -4.21
CA ALA A 414 5.43 26.99 -3.18
C ALA A 414 4.84 27.17 -1.76
N GLN A 415 3.81 28.00 -1.60
CA GLN A 415 3.10 28.17 -0.33
C GLN A 415 2.34 26.90 0.07
N ARG A 416 1.63 26.24 -0.85
CA ARG A 416 0.97 24.95 -0.61
C ARG A 416 1.96 23.89 -0.15
N ALA A 417 3.10 23.75 -0.83
CA ALA A 417 4.16 22.83 -0.41
C ALA A 417 4.65 23.13 1.02
N ALA A 418 4.89 24.40 1.35
CA ALA A 418 5.32 24.79 2.70
C ALA A 418 4.28 24.44 3.78
N GLN A 419 2.99 24.61 3.48
CA GLN A 419 1.89 24.24 4.38
C GLN A 419 1.82 22.73 4.61
N ILE A 420 1.90 21.92 3.54
CA ILE A 420 1.88 20.46 3.65
C ILE A 420 3.05 19.97 4.51
N LYS A 421 4.27 20.45 4.24
CA LYS A 421 5.46 20.08 5.04
C LYS A 421 5.31 20.45 6.51
N LYS A 422 4.69 21.60 6.80
CA LYS A 422 4.39 22.02 8.17
C LYS A 422 3.37 21.08 8.82
N GLY A 423 2.30 20.73 8.10
CA GLY A 423 1.27 19.80 8.55
C GLY A 423 1.83 18.42 8.90
N ILE A 424 2.61 17.81 7.99
CA ILE A 424 3.26 16.51 8.22
C ILE A 424 4.11 16.55 9.49
N ASN A 425 4.96 17.57 9.64
CA ASN A 425 5.84 17.69 10.79
C ASN A 425 5.13 17.98 12.12
N ALA A 426 3.96 18.60 12.08
CA ALA A 426 3.18 18.93 13.26
C ALA A 426 2.30 17.76 13.74
N HIS A 427 1.71 17.01 12.79
CA HIS A 427 0.68 16.01 13.09
C HIS A 427 1.16 14.56 13.03
N LEU A 428 2.23 14.28 12.27
CA LEU A 428 2.71 12.91 12.06
C LEU A 428 4.05 12.62 12.74
N TRP A 429 4.90 13.61 13.04
CA TRP A 429 6.19 13.30 13.69
C TRP A 429 6.00 12.73 15.09
N LEU A 430 6.60 11.57 15.39
CA LEU A 430 6.56 10.93 16.71
C LEU A 430 7.95 11.05 17.39
N PRO A 431 8.21 12.05 18.24
CA PRO A 431 9.52 12.30 18.82
C PRO A 431 10.12 11.11 19.55
N ASP A 432 9.29 10.39 20.31
CA ASP A 432 9.72 9.25 21.14
C ASP A 432 10.07 8.02 20.30
N ARG A 433 9.45 7.88 19.13
CA ARG A 433 9.73 6.79 18.18
C ARG A 433 10.88 7.15 17.23
N GLY A 434 11.03 8.44 16.92
CA GLY A 434 12.05 8.96 16.00
C GLY A 434 11.75 8.72 14.53
N TYR A 435 10.47 8.56 14.20
CA TYR A 435 9.94 8.40 12.85
C TYR A 435 8.51 9.02 12.78
N TYR A 436 7.91 9.11 11.61
CA TYR A 436 6.54 9.61 11.42
C TYR A 436 5.47 8.51 11.59
N ALA A 437 4.31 8.89 12.12
CA ALA A 437 3.10 8.09 12.09
C ALA A 437 2.65 7.82 10.65
N GLN A 438 2.09 6.65 10.39
CA GLN A 438 1.59 6.28 9.05
C GLN A 438 0.48 7.22 8.57
N TYR A 439 -0.43 7.64 9.46
CA TYR A 439 -1.54 8.55 9.16
C TYR A 439 -2.29 9.05 10.40
N VAL A 440 -3.13 10.07 10.19
CA VAL A 440 -4.26 10.41 11.07
C VAL A 440 -5.58 9.92 10.47
N TYR A 441 -6.49 9.42 11.29
CA TYR A 441 -7.75 8.78 10.87
C TYR A 441 -8.84 8.95 11.91
N GLY A 442 -10.10 8.76 11.50
CA GLY A 442 -11.26 8.95 12.37
C GLY A 442 -12.46 9.52 11.60
N ARG A 443 -13.59 9.65 12.29
CA ARG A 443 -14.72 10.46 11.85
C ARG A 443 -15.47 11.03 13.06
N PRO A 444 -15.81 12.32 13.10
CA PRO A 444 -15.20 13.44 12.37
C PRO A 444 -13.92 13.99 13.02
N GLU A 445 -13.54 13.45 14.18
CA GLU A 445 -12.32 13.82 14.92
C GLU A 445 -11.23 12.80 14.60
N LEU A 446 -10.02 13.29 14.36
CA LEU A 446 -8.90 12.45 13.94
C LEU A 446 -8.00 12.10 15.12
N VAL A 447 -7.49 10.87 15.11
CA VAL A 447 -6.45 10.35 15.99
C VAL A 447 -5.25 9.92 15.16
N THR A 448 -4.05 10.00 15.74
CA THR A 448 -2.82 9.55 15.10
C THR A 448 -2.66 8.04 15.23
N SER A 449 -2.45 7.33 14.12
CA SER A 449 -2.02 5.93 14.13
C SER A 449 -0.49 5.88 14.29
N PRO A 450 0.07 5.46 15.44
CA PRO A 450 1.50 5.55 15.70
C PRO A 450 2.35 4.47 14.97
N ARG A 451 1.72 3.69 14.09
CA ARG A 451 2.39 2.69 13.26
C ARG A 451 3.34 3.35 12.28
N PHE A 452 4.37 2.60 11.91
CA PHE A 452 5.35 2.94 10.89
C PHE A 452 4.84 2.50 9.50
N GLU A 453 5.13 3.30 8.46
CA GLU A 453 4.85 3.00 7.06
C GLU A 453 6.09 3.30 6.21
N ALA A 454 6.65 2.28 5.55
CA ALA A 454 8.02 2.33 5.06
C ALA A 454 8.26 3.23 3.84
N LEU A 455 7.31 3.30 2.90
CA LEU A 455 7.47 4.10 1.70
C LEU A 455 7.38 5.58 2.04
N GLY A 456 6.37 6.03 2.79
CA GLY A 456 6.22 7.42 3.19
C GLY A 456 7.39 7.94 4.01
N GLU A 457 7.97 7.11 4.87
CA GLU A 457 9.19 7.42 5.62
C GLU A 457 10.40 7.60 4.70
N ALA A 458 10.58 6.68 3.75
CA ALA A 458 11.63 6.79 2.74
C ALA A 458 11.46 8.07 1.90
N LEU A 459 10.24 8.37 1.43
CA LEU A 459 9.94 9.56 0.65
C LEU A 459 10.16 10.85 1.48
N ALA A 460 9.83 10.84 2.77
CA ALA A 460 10.05 11.98 3.65
C ALA A 460 11.53 12.35 3.76
N VAL A 461 12.42 11.34 3.78
CA VAL A 461 13.88 11.51 3.68
C VAL A 461 14.30 11.98 2.29
N LEU A 462 13.82 11.31 1.24
CA LEU A 462 14.23 11.57 -0.14
C LEU A 462 13.84 12.97 -0.64
N TYR A 463 12.68 13.48 -0.26
CA TYR A 463 12.21 14.81 -0.67
C TYR A 463 12.39 15.90 0.41
N GLY A 464 13.02 15.56 1.54
CA GLY A 464 13.43 16.55 2.53
C GLY A 464 12.26 17.15 3.32
N VAL A 465 11.20 16.36 3.55
CA VAL A 465 10.21 16.65 4.59
C VAL A 465 10.86 16.49 5.96
N ALA A 466 11.62 15.41 6.14
CA ALA A 466 12.53 15.21 7.24
C ALA A 466 13.79 16.08 7.04
N ASP A 467 14.14 16.87 8.07
CA ASP A 467 15.46 17.50 8.17
C ASP A 467 16.57 16.43 8.37
N PRO A 468 17.86 16.77 8.24
CA PRO A 468 18.95 15.81 8.36
C PRO A 468 18.95 15.02 9.69
N GLU A 469 18.60 15.66 10.80
CA GLU A 469 18.52 15.00 12.11
C GLU A 469 17.39 13.97 12.15
N ARG A 470 16.19 14.33 11.69
CA ARG A 470 15.05 13.42 11.55
C ARG A 470 15.33 12.31 10.57
N ALA A 471 15.94 12.58 9.42
CA ALA A 471 16.30 11.57 8.44
C ALA A 471 17.25 10.51 9.01
N ALA A 472 18.26 10.93 9.77
CA ALA A 472 19.13 10.01 10.47
C ALA A 472 18.39 9.21 11.56
N ALA A 473 17.42 9.83 12.25
CA ALA A 473 16.60 9.16 13.26
C ALA A 473 15.68 8.10 12.63
N ILE A 474 14.95 8.43 11.56
CA ILE A 474 14.06 7.52 10.82
C ILE A 474 14.82 6.26 10.43
N VAL A 475 15.90 6.42 9.66
CA VAL A 475 16.66 5.28 9.14
C VAL A 475 17.24 4.40 10.25
N SER A 476 17.64 4.98 11.39
CA SER A 476 18.23 4.21 12.50
C SER A 476 17.23 3.61 13.49
N ARG A 477 16.04 4.20 13.64
CA ARG A 477 15.05 3.83 14.66
C ARG A 477 13.83 3.10 14.10
N SER A 478 13.55 3.21 12.81
CA SER A 478 12.44 2.49 12.20
C SER A 478 12.65 0.96 12.28
N PRO A 479 11.56 0.20 12.50
CA PRO A 479 11.63 -1.24 12.65
C PRO A 479 12.03 -1.92 11.34
N VAL A 480 13.05 -2.79 11.40
CA VAL A 480 13.47 -3.65 10.29
C VAL A 480 13.42 -5.11 10.73
N THR A 481 12.74 -5.96 9.94
CA THR A 481 12.64 -7.40 10.21
C THR A 481 13.77 -8.18 9.53
N ASP A 482 13.89 -9.46 9.83
CA ASP A 482 15.01 -10.29 9.35
C ASP A 482 15.17 -10.27 7.82
N TYR A 483 14.06 -10.26 7.09
CA TYR A 483 14.04 -10.33 5.63
C TYR A 483 13.90 -8.98 4.92
N GLY A 484 13.76 -7.86 5.65
CA GLY A 484 13.53 -6.54 5.04
C GLY A 484 12.72 -5.60 5.91
N VAL A 485 12.50 -4.38 5.41
CA VAL A 485 11.51 -3.46 5.94
C VAL A 485 10.12 -3.90 5.50
N THR A 486 9.18 -4.00 6.45
CA THR A 486 7.79 -4.34 6.13
C THR A 486 7.04 -3.10 5.68
N CYS A 487 5.98 -3.27 4.86
CA CYS A 487 5.20 -2.12 4.37
C CYS A 487 4.62 -1.28 5.52
N ILE A 488 4.10 -1.94 6.55
CA ILE A 488 3.67 -1.33 7.81
C ILE A 488 4.27 -2.08 9.01
N TYR A 489 4.37 -1.42 10.17
CA TYR A 489 4.75 -2.07 11.43
C TYR A 489 4.16 -1.38 12.67
N PRO A 490 3.71 -2.13 13.70
CA PRO A 490 3.54 -3.60 13.71
C PRO A 490 2.50 -4.05 12.68
N GLN A 491 2.38 -5.37 12.49
CA GLN A 491 1.36 -5.97 11.63
C GLN A 491 -0.03 -5.92 12.29
N ILE A 492 -1.08 -6.11 11.49
CA ILE A 492 -2.48 -6.18 11.89
C ILE A 492 -2.87 -7.66 12.08
N PRO A 493 -3.45 -8.05 13.24
CA PRO A 493 -3.80 -9.43 13.51
C PRO A 493 -4.97 -9.92 12.66
N GLY A 494 -4.93 -11.19 12.25
CA GLY A 494 -6.04 -11.85 11.54
C GLY A 494 -6.26 -11.36 10.10
N ILE A 495 -5.26 -10.69 9.51
CA ILE A 495 -5.26 -10.25 8.11
C ILE A 495 -4.16 -11.02 7.37
N PRO A 496 -4.48 -11.71 6.26
CA PRO A 496 -3.48 -12.44 5.48
C PRO A 496 -2.41 -11.54 4.87
N PRO A 497 -1.23 -12.10 4.56
CA PRO A 497 -0.14 -11.32 4.00
C PRO A 497 -0.47 -10.74 2.61
N TYR A 498 -0.34 -9.42 2.46
CA TYR A 498 -0.22 -8.75 1.17
C TYR A 498 0.49 -7.40 1.37
N HIS A 499 -0.25 -6.34 1.72
CA HIS A 499 0.34 -5.13 2.28
C HIS A 499 0.66 -5.31 3.77
N ASN A 500 -0.28 -5.87 4.54
CA ASN A 500 -0.02 -6.30 5.90
C ASN A 500 0.93 -7.51 5.89
N ASN A 501 1.83 -7.61 6.86
CA ASN A 501 2.78 -8.72 6.96
C ASN A 501 3.56 -9.01 5.65
N GLY A 502 3.73 -7.99 4.82
CA GLY A 502 4.37 -8.07 3.51
C GLY A 502 5.65 -7.24 3.46
N ILE A 503 6.60 -7.73 2.67
CA ILE A 503 7.79 -6.99 2.24
C ILE A 503 7.70 -6.88 0.72
N TRP A 504 7.71 -5.65 0.23
CA TRP A 504 7.64 -5.34 -1.21
C TRP A 504 9.02 -4.83 -1.66
N PRO A 505 9.70 -5.48 -2.62
CA PRO A 505 11.06 -5.12 -3.02
C PRO A 505 11.21 -3.66 -3.48
N PHE A 506 10.17 -3.05 -4.05
CA PHE A 506 10.23 -1.64 -4.45
C PHE A 506 10.21 -0.69 -3.24
N VAL A 507 9.43 -1.00 -2.21
CA VAL A 507 9.40 -0.23 -0.96
C VAL A 507 10.77 -0.35 -0.29
N GLN A 508 11.31 -1.58 -0.23
CA GLN A 508 12.69 -1.82 0.21
C GLN A 508 13.70 -1.01 -0.61
N SER A 509 13.50 -0.87 -1.92
CA SER A 509 14.39 -0.08 -2.78
C SER A 509 14.36 1.41 -2.43
N TYR A 510 13.18 2.01 -2.22
CA TYR A 510 13.08 3.39 -1.72
C TYR A 510 13.69 3.55 -0.33
N TRP A 511 13.48 2.58 0.55
CA TRP A 511 14.13 2.56 1.88
C TRP A 511 15.66 2.52 1.77
N ASN A 512 16.21 1.75 0.83
CA ASN A 512 17.65 1.71 0.55
C ASN A 512 18.16 3.07 0.04
N LEU A 513 17.41 3.74 -0.84
CA LEU A 513 17.77 5.09 -1.30
C LEU A 513 17.76 6.10 -0.14
N ALA A 514 16.78 6.00 0.76
CA ALA A 514 16.73 6.84 1.97
C ALA A 514 17.92 6.55 2.90
N ALA A 515 18.29 5.27 3.09
CA ALA A 515 19.43 4.88 3.89
C ALA A 515 20.77 5.35 3.30
N ALA A 516 20.92 5.25 1.97
CA ALA A 516 22.07 5.79 1.24
C ALA A 516 22.18 7.32 1.44
N LYS A 517 21.06 8.04 1.25
CA LYS A 517 20.99 9.50 1.42
C LYS A 517 21.29 9.94 2.86
N ALA A 518 20.81 9.20 3.85
CA ALA A 518 21.05 9.47 5.26
C ALA A 518 22.46 9.02 5.73
N GLY A 519 23.21 8.30 4.89
CA GLY A 519 24.55 7.81 5.22
C GLY A 519 24.55 6.71 6.29
N ASN A 520 23.63 5.74 6.20
CA ASN A 520 23.56 4.60 7.11
C ASN A 520 23.88 3.27 6.40
N GLU A 521 25.15 2.86 6.47
CA GLU A 521 25.66 1.67 5.82
C GLU A 521 25.01 0.36 6.29
N ALA A 522 24.72 0.23 7.60
CA ALA A 522 24.17 -1.00 8.16
C ALA A 522 22.75 -1.28 7.62
N VAL A 523 21.92 -0.24 7.53
CA VAL A 523 20.57 -0.33 6.98
C VAL A 523 20.61 -0.56 5.47
N LEU A 524 21.48 0.17 4.77
CA LEU A 524 21.67 -0.02 3.32
C LEU A 524 22.12 -1.45 2.99
N ASN A 525 23.11 -2.00 3.70
CA ASN A 525 23.60 -3.34 3.46
C ASN A 525 22.52 -4.41 3.70
N GLN A 526 21.75 -4.30 4.80
CA GLN A 526 20.63 -5.21 5.06
C GLN A 526 19.58 -5.14 3.96
N GLY A 527 19.26 -3.95 3.48
CA GLY A 527 18.25 -3.76 2.46
C GLY A 527 18.69 -4.21 1.06
N LEU A 528 19.98 -4.08 0.71
CA LEU A 528 20.56 -4.69 -0.48
C LEU A 528 20.47 -6.23 -0.40
N ALA A 529 20.83 -6.78 0.76
CA ALA A 529 20.75 -8.22 1.00
C ALA A 529 19.31 -8.76 0.88
N SER A 530 18.30 -8.00 1.34
CA SER A 530 16.88 -8.35 1.18
C SER A 530 16.47 -8.51 -0.29
N ILE A 531 16.81 -7.53 -1.14
CA ILE A 531 16.49 -7.54 -2.58
C ILE A 531 17.23 -8.68 -3.29
N TYR A 532 18.55 -8.81 -3.08
CA TYR A 532 19.35 -9.81 -3.76
C TYR A 532 19.01 -11.24 -3.32
N ARG A 533 18.69 -11.43 -2.04
CA ARG A 533 18.16 -12.71 -1.53
C ARG A 533 16.89 -13.11 -2.27
N ALA A 534 15.90 -12.22 -2.33
CA ALA A 534 14.63 -12.51 -2.99
C ALA A 534 14.82 -12.81 -4.48
N GLY A 535 15.50 -11.94 -5.23
CA GLY A 535 15.71 -12.11 -6.67
C GLY A 535 16.48 -13.39 -7.01
N ALA A 536 17.52 -13.74 -6.24
CA ALA A 536 18.35 -14.92 -6.49
C ALA A 536 17.62 -16.23 -6.15
N LEU A 537 16.93 -16.30 -5.01
CA LEU A 537 16.21 -17.50 -4.62
C LEU A 537 14.99 -17.73 -5.51
N PHE A 538 14.30 -16.67 -5.91
CA PHE A 538 13.06 -16.79 -6.68
C PHE A 538 13.28 -16.86 -8.19
N LEU A 539 14.45 -16.42 -8.67
CA LEU A 539 14.81 -16.31 -10.09
C LEU A 539 13.86 -15.43 -10.90
N THR A 540 13.25 -14.45 -10.24
CA THR A 540 12.41 -13.40 -10.82
C THR A 540 12.23 -12.27 -9.79
N ASN A 541 11.84 -11.08 -10.25
CA ASN A 541 11.41 -10.01 -9.36
C ASN A 541 9.89 -10.11 -9.08
N TYR A 542 9.52 -10.77 -7.99
CA TYR A 542 8.13 -10.83 -7.50
C TYR A 542 7.67 -9.48 -6.90
N GLU A 543 6.36 -9.25 -6.88
CA GLU A 543 5.74 -8.05 -6.28
C GLU A 543 6.01 -7.94 -4.78
N ASN A 544 5.84 -9.05 -4.07
CA ASN A 544 5.91 -9.08 -2.61
C ASN A 544 6.28 -10.48 -2.09
N PHE A 545 6.59 -10.57 -0.80
CA PHE A 545 6.73 -11.83 -0.07
C PHE A 545 6.37 -11.64 1.42
N VAL A 546 6.06 -12.74 2.11
CA VAL A 546 5.60 -12.71 3.50
C VAL A 546 6.75 -12.33 4.44
N ALA A 547 6.52 -11.35 5.33
CA ALA A 547 7.53 -10.88 6.28
C ALA A 547 7.96 -11.94 7.31
N GLN A 548 7.06 -12.85 7.70
CA GLN A 548 7.36 -13.94 8.65
C GLN A 548 8.17 -15.08 8.04
N THR A 549 7.78 -15.54 6.85
CA THR A 549 8.29 -16.78 6.27
C THR A 549 9.24 -16.54 5.11
N SER A 550 9.33 -15.30 4.62
CA SER A 550 10.12 -14.86 3.48
C SER A 550 9.73 -15.47 2.13
N ASP A 551 8.54 -16.09 2.07
CA ASP A 551 8.07 -16.85 0.92
C ASP A 551 7.12 -16.05 0.03
N PHE A 552 7.16 -16.31 -1.28
CA PHE A 552 6.37 -15.57 -2.28
C PHE A 552 4.97 -16.16 -2.52
N LEU A 553 4.71 -17.42 -2.14
CA LEU A 553 3.39 -18.08 -2.30
C LEU A 553 2.44 -17.85 -1.13
N GLY A 554 2.91 -17.29 -0.01
CA GLY A 554 2.09 -17.05 1.18
C GLY A 554 1.33 -15.72 1.18
N THR A 555 1.34 -14.97 0.07
CA THR A 555 0.64 -13.69 -0.07
C THR A 555 -0.66 -13.85 -0.87
N GLU A 556 -1.66 -12.98 -0.62
CA GLU A 556 -2.99 -13.07 -1.25
C GLU A 556 -2.90 -13.04 -2.78
N ILE A 557 -2.09 -12.13 -3.34
CA ILE A 557 -1.78 -12.05 -4.77
C ILE A 557 -0.31 -11.70 -5.00
N ASN A 558 0.23 -12.19 -6.12
CA ASN A 558 1.61 -11.98 -6.51
C ASN A 558 1.83 -12.27 -8.00
N SER A 559 2.81 -11.62 -8.64
CA SER A 559 3.23 -11.87 -10.02
C SER A 559 4.74 -11.83 -10.14
N ASP A 560 5.26 -12.72 -10.97
CA ASP A 560 6.61 -12.61 -11.51
C ASP A 560 6.71 -11.39 -12.44
N ARG A 561 7.95 -10.98 -12.73
CA ARG A 561 8.25 -9.82 -13.58
C ARG A 561 7.44 -8.59 -13.17
N MET A 562 7.41 -8.29 -11.88
CA MET A 562 6.67 -7.13 -11.38
C MET A 562 7.46 -5.84 -11.64
N LEU A 563 6.81 -4.86 -12.30
CA LEU A 563 7.41 -3.61 -12.81
C LEU A 563 8.15 -2.84 -11.71
N TRP A 564 7.51 -2.76 -10.55
CA TRP A 564 8.06 -2.18 -9.33
C TRP A 564 9.38 -2.78 -8.90
N SER A 565 9.39 -4.11 -8.75
CA SER A 565 10.48 -4.84 -8.13
C SER A 565 11.68 -4.94 -9.06
N MET A 566 11.45 -5.11 -10.36
CA MET A 566 12.53 -5.04 -11.36
C MET A 566 13.16 -3.64 -11.41
N ALA A 567 12.35 -2.58 -11.36
CA ALA A 567 12.85 -1.21 -11.32
C ALA A 567 13.65 -0.95 -10.04
N GLY A 568 13.18 -1.49 -8.91
CA GLY A 568 13.88 -1.45 -7.63
C GLY A 568 15.25 -2.11 -7.67
N ASN A 569 15.35 -3.30 -8.25
CA ASN A 569 16.63 -4.01 -8.42
C ASN A 569 17.60 -3.20 -9.30
N LEU A 570 17.13 -2.72 -10.46
CA LEU A 570 17.91 -1.86 -11.36
C LEU A 570 18.37 -0.57 -10.67
N ALA A 571 17.57 0.00 -9.77
CA ALA A 571 17.91 1.19 -9.00
C ALA A 571 19.07 0.97 -8.04
N MET A 572 19.31 -0.25 -7.55
CA MET A 572 20.47 -0.53 -6.69
C MET A 572 21.78 -0.29 -7.45
N VAL A 573 21.85 -0.68 -8.72
CA VAL A 573 23.02 -0.37 -9.56
C VAL A 573 23.07 1.13 -9.89
N HIS A 574 22.01 1.68 -10.47
CA HIS A 574 22.05 3.05 -11.01
C HIS A 574 22.07 4.12 -9.92
N ARG A 575 21.25 4.00 -8.87
CA ARG A 575 21.06 5.06 -7.88
C ARG A 575 21.84 4.85 -6.58
N VAL A 576 22.22 3.62 -6.24
CA VAL A 576 23.07 3.35 -5.05
C VAL A 576 24.53 3.23 -5.44
N PHE A 577 24.90 2.24 -6.26
CA PHE A 577 26.31 1.98 -6.58
C PHE A 577 26.94 2.99 -7.53
N MET A 578 26.20 3.42 -8.56
CA MET A 578 26.62 4.52 -9.42
C MET A 578 26.25 5.89 -8.82
N GLY A 579 25.24 5.95 -7.95
CA GLY A 579 24.85 7.19 -7.28
C GLY A 579 24.18 8.23 -8.18
N MET A 580 23.49 7.80 -9.25
CA MET A 580 22.92 8.70 -10.26
C MET A 580 21.71 9.49 -9.74
N SER A 581 21.77 10.81 -9.90
CA SER A 581 20.66 11.73 -9.68
C SER A 581 20.53 12.72 -10.83
N PHE A 582 19.35 12.82 -11.42
CA PHE A 582 19.08 13.68 -12.56
C PHE A 582 18.50 15.02 -12.09
N THR A 583 18.98 16.11 -12.66
CA THR A 583 18.52 17.47 -12.37
C THR A 583 18.39 18.25 -13.69
N PRO A 584 17.70 19.40 -13.73
CA PRO A 584 17.70 20.26 -14.91
C PRO A 584 19.12 20.68 -15.33
N ALA A 585 20.06 20.79 -14.37
CA ALA A 585 21.44 21.19 -14.62
C ALA A 585 22.32 20.09 -15.23
N GLY A 586 21.98 18.81 -15.01
CA GLY A 586 22.78 17.68 -15.47
C GLY A 586 22.61 16.42 -14.60
N LEU A 587 23.48 15.43 -14.84
CA LEU A 587 23.54 14.16 -14.12
C LEU A 587 24.61 14.23 -13.01
N SER A 588 24.16 14.21 -11.76
CA SER A 588 25.02 14.21 -10.57
C SER A 588 25.32 12.79 -10.10
N PHE A 589 26.52 12.59 -9.55
CA PHE A 589 26.98 11.31 -8.99
C PHE A 589 27.26 11.42 -7.48
N GLN A 590 26.59 10.58 -6.69
CA GLN A 590 26.79 10.42 -5.25
C GLN A 590 26.71 8.92 -4.86
N PRO A 591 27.70 8.10 -5.23
CA PRO A 591 27.69 6.68 -4.90
C PRO A 591 27.63 6.44 -3.39
N ALA A 592 26.94 5.39 -2.98
CA ALA A 592 26.93 4.89 -1.60
C ALA A 592 27.20 3.38 -1.61
N VAL A 593 28.46 3.00 -1.47
CA VAL A 593 28.92 1.62 -1.65
C VAL A 593 29.35 1.06 -0.29
N PRO A 594 28.58 0.14 0.33
CA PRO A 594 29.01 -0.48 1.58
C PRO A 594 30.38 -1.15 1.43
N GLN A 595 31.15 -1.18 2.51
CA GLN A 595 32.54 -1.67 2.50
C GLN A 595 32.67 -3.09 1.93
N VAL A 596 31.72 -3.97 2.27
CA VAL A 596 31.65 -5.36 1.79
C VAL A 596 31.38 -5.48 0.29
N TYR A 597 30.85 -4.44 -0.35
CA TYR A 597 30.66 -4.34 -1.80
C TYR A 597 31.80 -3.55 -2.48
N GLY A 598 32.91 -3.29 -1.78
CA GLY A 598 34.06 -2.58 -2.33
C GLY A 598 34.65 -3.24 -3.59
N GLY A 599 35.64 -2.59 -4.20
CA GLY A 599 36.25 -3.03 -5.45
C GLY A 599 35.87 -2.14 -6.64
N SER A 600 35.99 -2.67 -7.85
CA SER A 600 35.68 -1.94 -9.09
C SER A 600 34.34 -2.38 -9.66
N ARG A 601 33.61 -1.42 -10.23
CA ARG A 601 32.36 -1.67 -10.96
C ARG A 601 32.19 -0.69 -12.09
N SER A 602 31.65 -1.17 -13.21
CA SER A 602 31.44 -0.39 -14.42
C SER A 602 30.02 -0.52 -14.94
N LEU A 603 29.46 0.59 -15.43
CA LEU A 603 28.24 0.64 -16.23
C LEU A 603 28.59 1.26 -17.59
N THR A 604 28.60 0.43 -18.63
CA THR A 604 28.94 0.85 -20.00
C THR A 604 27.70 0.97 -20.86
N ASN A 605 27.81 1.69 -21.98
CA ASN A 605 26.71 1.90 -22.92
C ASN A 605 25.49 2.60 -22.28
N PHE A 606 25.72 3.46 -21.28
CA PHE A 606 24.64 4.21 -20.63
C PHE A 606 24.28 5.46 -21.43
N LYS A 607 23.10 5.48 -22.03
CA LYS A 607 22.64 6.63 -22.82
C LYS A 607 22.11 7.72 -21.89
N TYR A 608 22.67 8.93 -21.99
CA TYR A 608 22.18 10.12 -21.30
C TYR A 608 22.04 11.26 -22.30
N ARG A 609 20.80 11.61 -22.65
CA ARG A 609 20.48 12.62 -23.68
C ARG A 609 21.20 12.30 -25.00
N ARG A 610 22.13 13.17 -25.41
CA ARG A 610 22.95 13.05 -26.63
C ARG A 610 24.32 12.41 -26.38
N ALA A 611 24.60 12.00 -25.15
CA ALA A 611 25.84 11.36 -24.74
C ALA A 611 25.65 9.85 -24.53
N LEU A 612 26.75 9.13 -24.72
CA LEU A 612 26.92 7.73 -24.35
C LEU A 612 28.03 7.66 -23.30
N LEU A 613 27.70 7.20 -22.10
CA LEU A 613 28.60 7.20 -20.95
C LEU A 613 29.07 5.79 -20.64
N ASP A 614 30.38 5.64 -20.49
CA ASP A 614 31.01 4.49 -19.84
C ASP A 614 31.50 4.94 -18.46
N ILE A 615 30.88 4.42 -17.40
CA ILE A 615 31.04 4.91 -16.03
C ILE A 615 31.74 3.84 -15.21
N THR A 616 32.82 4.21 -14.53
CA THR A 616 33.54 3.33 -13.60
C THR A 616 33.55 3.95 -12.20
N VAL A 617 33.18 3.17 -11.19
CA VAL A 617 33.26 3.54 -9.77
C VAL A 617 34.23 2.58 -9.09
N ASN A 618 35.25 3.13 -8.43
CA ASN A 618 36.27 2.36 -7.72
C ASN A 618 36.22 2.64 -6.22
N GLY A 619 36.37 1.58 -5.43
CA GLY A 619 36.44 1.64 -3.97
C GLY A 619 35.09 1.47 -3.29
N PHE A 620 35.03 1.91 -2.04
CA PHE A 620 33.84 1.89 -1.18
C PHE A 620 33.64 3.23 -0.46
N GLY A 621 32.47 3.39 0.16
CA GLY A 621 32.08 4.57 0.92
C GLY A 621 31.02 5.41 0.22
N ASN A 622 30.76 6.58 0.78
CA ASN A 622 29.75 7.53 0.30
C ASN A 622 30.33 8.92 -0.01
N ARG A 623 31.66 9.02 -0.17
CA ARG A 623 32.35 10.26 -0.53
C ARG A 623 33.19 10.03 -1.76
N VAL A 624 33.02 10.89 -2.76
CA VAL A 624 33.86 10.93 -3.95
C VAL A 624 35.16 11.65 -3.61
N GLN A 625 36.29 10.98 -3.81
CA GLN A 625 37.63 11.56 -3.69
C GLN A 625 37.98 12.36 -4.94
N SER A 626 37.72 11.79 -6.11
CA SER A 626 37.92 12.45 -7.41
C SER A 626 37.00 11.88 -8.47
N MET A 627 36.58 12.72 -9.40
CA MET A 627 35.85 12.32 -10.60
C MET A 627 36.53 12.91 -11.82
N THR A 628 36.65 12.12 -12.89
CA THR A 628 37.18 12.57 -14.18
C THR A 628 36.23 12.25 -15.32
N MET A 629 36.27 13.08 -16.35
CA MET A 629 35.64 12.86 -17.65
C MET A 629 36.72 12.91 -18.72
N ASP A 630 36.87 11.82 -19.48
CA ASP A 630 37.92 11.65 -20.49
C ASP A 630 39.33 11.97 -19.96
N GLY A 631 39.60 11.54 -18.72
CA GLY A 631 40.87 11.75 -18.02
C GLY A 631 41.07 13.15 -17.42
N GLN A 632 40.16 14.10 -17.68
CA GLN A 632 40.23 15.45 -17.10
C GLN A 632 39.37 15.54 -15.82
N PRO A 633 39.83 16.25 -14.77
CA PRO A 633 39.03 16.45 -13.56
C PRO A 633 37.65 17.06 -13.86
N LEU A 634 36.59 16.46 -13.31
CA LEU A 634 35.22 16.94 -13.42
C LEU A 634 34.76 17.50 -12.08
N ALA A 635 34.53 18.81 -12.01
CA ALA A 635 34.15 19.49 -10.78
C ALA A 635 32.69 19.20 -10.38
N GLY A 636 32.41 19.14 -9.08
CA GLY A 636 31.06 19.06 -8.54
C GLY A 636 30.33 17.72 -8.78
N ASN A 637 31.04 16.69 -9.21
CA ASN A 637 30.50 15.37 -9.56
C ASN A 637 29.31 15.44 -10.54
N LEU A 638 29.32 16.43 -11.44
CA LEU A 638 28.21 16.76 -12.32
C LEU A 638 28.63 16.60 -13.78
N VAL A 639 27.95 15.70 -14.48
CA VAL A 639 28.00 15.61 -15.95
C VAL A 639 27.03 16.64 -16.53
N PRO A 640 27.52 17.60 -17.35
CA PRO A 640 26.69 18.63 -17.95
C PRO A 640 25.58 18.05 -18.82
N HIS A 641 24.46 18.76 -18.85
CA HIS A 641 23.24 18.33 -19.52
C HIS A 641 23.27 18.44 -21.06
N ASP A 642 24.26 19.15 -21.60
CA ASP A 642 24.45 19.44 -23.03
C ASP A 642 25.49 18.54 -23.71
N LEU A 643 26.11 17.63 -22.95
CA LEU A 643 27.13 16.69 -23.40
C LEU A 643 26.68 15.87 -24.64
N VAL A 644 27.61 15.61 -25.56
CA VAL A 644 27.36 14.92 -26.83
C VAL A 644 28.48 13.94 -27.15
N GLY A 645 28.11 12.75 -27.63
CA GLY A 645 29.08 11.75 -28.07
C GLY A 645 29.45 10.78 -26.96
N LYS A 646 30.52 10.01 -27.15
CA LYS A 646 30.95 8.98 -26.21
C LYS A 646 31.95 9.57 -25.21
N HIS A 647 31.72 9.34 -23.92
CA HIS A 647 32.58 9.83 -22.84
C HIS A 647 32.84 8.74 -21.81
N GLU A 648 34.05 8.77 -21.24
CA GLU A 648 34.42 7.95 -20.10
C GLU A 648 34.33 8.78 -18.81
N ILE A 649 33.61 8.25 -17.83
CA ILE A 649 33.48 8.81 -16.49
C ILE A 649 34.17 7.87 -15.50
N ARG A 650 35.13 8.37 -14.73
CA ARG A 650 35.77 7.60 -13.66
C ARG A 650 35.58 8.29 -12.31
N ILE A 651 35.11 7.55 -11.32
CA ILE A 651 34.83 8.01 -9.96
C ILE A 651 35.66 7.18 -9.00
N GLU A 652 36.55 7.83 -8.28
CA GLU A 652 37.33 7.25 -7.19
C GLU A 652 36.66 7.61 -5.86
N LEU A 653 36.25 6.60 -5.09
CA LEU A 653 35.72 6.81 -3.74
C LEU A 653 36.83 6.95 -2.72
N ALA A 654 36.55 7.70 -1.65
CA ALA A 654 37.51 7.97 -0.59
C ALA A 654 37.83 6.77 0.32
N ASN A 655 37.24 5.59 0.06
CA ASN A 655 37.39 4.38 0.87
C ASN A 655 37.10 4.63 2.35
N ASN A 656 36.01 5.36 2.61
CA ASN A 656 35.58 5.72 3.95
C ASN A 656 34.40 4.85 4.40
N PRO A 657 34.37 4.34 5.64
CA PRO A 657 33.16 3.77 6.20
C PRO A 657 32.10 4.86 6.40
N PHE A 658 30.83 4.49 6.40
CA PHE A 658 29.70 5.40 6.71
C PHE A 658 28.71 4.71 7.66
N PRO A 659 29.15 4.41 8.90
CA PRO A 659 28.51 3.43 9.79
C PRO A 659 27.11 3.80 10.30
N GLY A 660 26.57 4.97 9.96
CA GLY A 660 25.26 5.42 10.40
C GLY A 660 25.09 5.48 11.92
N LYS A 661 23.83 5.49 12.38
CA LYS A 661 23.47 5.42 13.81
C LYS A 661 22.94 4.03 14.20
N GLY A 662 23.43 2.97 13.53
CA GLY A 662 22.97 1.60 13.72
C GLY A 662 21.67 1.26 12.97
N ILE A 663 21.13 0.08 13.26
CA ILE A 663 19.90 -0.48 12.67
C ILE A 663 19.00 -1.00 13.79
N ASN A 664 17.71 -0.66 13.77
CA ASN A 664 16.73 -1.18 14.71
C ASN A 664 16.09 -2.48 14.19
N ARG A 665 16.75 -3.60 14.50
CA ARG A 665 16.23 -4.94 14.17
C ARG A 665 15.19 -5.37 15.20
N VAL A 666 14.02 -5.77 14.72
CA VAL A 666 12.91 -6.22 15.57
C VAL A 666 12.34 -7.54 15.06
N PRO A 667 11.81 -8.41 15.93
CA PRO A 667 11.01 -9.53 15.49
C PRO A 667 9.76 -9.03 14.77
N ASN A 668 9.23 -9.84 13.85
CA ASN A 668 7.92 -9.53 13.29
C ASN A 668 6.85 -9.65 14.39
N HIS A 669 6.02 -8.62 14.52
CA HIS A 669 5.08 -8.46 15.63
C HIS A 669 3.70 -8.03 15.12
N PHE A 670 2.64 -8.52 15.77
CA PHE A 670 1.25 -8.15 15.47
C PHE A 670 0.69 -7.39 16.65
N SER A 671 0.06 -6.24 16.39
CA SER A 671 -0.64 -5.50 17.44
C SER A 671 -1.87 -6.29 17.94
N LEU A 672 -2.52 -5.76 18.98
CA LEU A 672 -3.86 -6.16 19.34
C LEU A 672 -4.91 -5.70 18.30
N PRO A 673 -6.07 -6.37 18.20
CA PRO A 673 -7.19 -5.88 17.39
C PRO A 673 -7.81 -4.63 18.02
N ALA A 674 -8.49 -3.82 17.20
CA ALA A 674 -9.22 -2.65 17.70
C ALA A 674 -10.32 -3.08 18.69
N PRO A 675 -10.48 -2.38 19.83
CA PRO A 675 -11.59 -2.63 20.74
C PRO A 675 -12.95 -2.45 20.05
N GLN A 676 -13.91 -3.31 20.37
CA GLN A 676 -15.32 -3.12 20.03
C GLN A 676 -16.02 -2.48 21.22
N VAL A 677 -16.43 -1.22 21.05
CA VAL A 677 -17.01 -0.40 22.11
C VAL A 677 -18.51 -0.30 21.89
N ASN A 678 -19.28 -0.65 22.92
CA ASN A 678 -20.72 -0.49 22.98
C ASN A 678 -21.09 0.62 23.98
N THR A 679 -22.32 1.11 23.88
CA THR A 679 -22.87 2.08 24.82
C THR A 679 -23.93 1.45 25.72
N ASN A 680 -23.92 1.84 26.99
CA ASN A 680 -24.93 1.49 27.98
C ASN A 680 -25.32 2.77 28.75
N GLY A 681 -26.30 3.49 28.21
CA GLY A 681 -26.61 4.85 28.68
C GLY A 681 -25.43 5.79 28.44
N ASN A 682 -24.91 6.41 29.51
CA ASN A 682 -23.75 7.29 29.47
C ASN A 682 -22.44 6.56 29.79
N ARG A 683 -22.37 5.25 29.56
CA ARG A 683 -21.15 4.47 29.77
C ARG A 683 -20.70 3.80 28.47
N LEU A 684 -19.41 3.85 28.22
CA LEU A 684 -18.74 3.03 27.21
C LEU A 684 -18.33 1.70 27.85
N GLU A 685 -18.58 0.59 27.16
CA GLU A 685 -18.19 -0.75 27.62
C GLU A 685 -17.56 -1.53 26.46
N TRP A 686 -16.48 -2.25 26.73
CA TRP A 686 -15.84 -3.14 25.77
C TRP A 686 -15.41 -4.45 26.43
N GLN A 687 -15.07 -5.45 25.63
CA GLN A 687 -14.57 -6.74 26.12
C GLN A 687 -13.05 -6.72 26.29
N LEU A 688 -12.52 -7.68 27.05
CA LEU A 688 -11.07 -7.91 27.11
C LEU A 688 -10.52 -8.19 25.69
N VAL A 689 -9.47 -7.47 25.32
CA VAL A 689 -8.91 -7.51 23.96
C VAL A 689 -7.74 -8.51 23.92
N GLY A 690 -7.62 -9.24 22.80
CA GLY A 690 -6.54 -10.21 22.58
C GLY A 690 -6.55 -11.38 23.55
N GLY A 691 -7.73 -11.85 23.99
CA GLY A 691 -7.83 -12.91 24.99
C GLY A 691 -7.35 -12.50 26.39
N GLY A 692 -7.37 -11.20 26.71
CA GLY A 692 -6.89 -10.67 27.99
C GLY A 692 -5.40 -10.31 28.03
N THR A 693 -4.74 -10.25 26.87
CA THR A 693 -3.32 -9.85 26.75
C THR A 693 -3.12 -8.33 26.65
N ALA A 694 -4.20 -7.54 26.57
CA ALA A 694 -4.12 -6.09 26.65
C ALA A 694 -3.59 -5.65 28.03
N LYS A 695 -2.51 -4.87 28.03
CA LYS A 695 -1.90 -4.34 29.27
C LYS A 695 -2.70 -3.17 29.83
N TYR A 696 -3.20 -2.30 28.96
CA TYR A 696 -4.09 -1.19 29.29
C TYR A 696 -4.79 -0.69 28.02
N TYR A 697 -5.77 0.20 28.22
CA TYR A 697 -6.56 0.88 27.22
C TYR A 697 -6.31 2.39 27.27
N LEU A 698 -6.45 3.04 26.12
CA LEU A 698 -6.42 4.49 25.98
C LEU A 698 -7.78 4.97 25.51
N VAL A 699 -8.37 5.92 26.23
CA VAL A 699 -9.66 6.53 25.87
C VAL A 699 -9.40 7.93 25.30
N TYR A 700 -9.88 8.15 24.09
CA TYR A 700 -9.82 9.42 23.38
C TYR A 700 -11.18 10.10 23.42
N ARG A 701 -11.18 11.41 23.69
CA ARG A 701 -12.34 12.29 23.56
C ARG A 701 -12.00 13.40 22.58
N ASN A 702 -12.80 13.52 21.53
CA ASN A 702 -12.60 14.50 20.45
C ASN A 702 -11.17 14.47 19.87
N GLY A 703 -10.65 13.27 19.60
CA GLY A 703 -9.28 13.07 19.09
C GLY A 703 -8.16 13.22 20.12
N VAL A 704 -8.45 13.62 21.36
CA VAL A 704 -7.46 13.86 22.41
C VAL A 704 -7.50 12.76 23.46
N LEU A 705 -6.34 12.24 23.88
CA LEU A 705 -6.23 11.27 24.97
C LEU A 705 -6.73 11.89 26.28
N VAL A 706 -7.72 11.26 26.93
CA VAL A 706 -8.28 11.71 28.21
C VAL A 706 -8.09 10.74 29.36
N GLU A 707 -7.89 9.44 29.09
CA GLU A 707 -7.73 8.43 30.14
C GLU A 707 -6.83 7.28 29.68
N LYS A 708 -6.01 6.77 30.60
CA LYS A 708 -5.31 5.49 30.47
C LYS A 708 -5.79 4.57 31.59
N THR A 709 -6.42 3.44 31.23
CA THR A 709 -7.11 2.57 32.19
C THR A 709 -6.87 1.10 31.92
N THR A 710 -6.98 0.26 32.95
CA THR A 710 -7.06 -1.21 32.81
C THR A 710 -8.50 -1.71 32.87
N ALA A 711 -9.45 -0.84 33.20
CA ALA A 711 -10.87 -1.17 33.17
C ALA A 711 -11.36 -1.30 31.72
N THR A 712 -12.40 -2.09 31.52
CA THR A 712 -13.07 -2.26 30.22
C THR A 712 -14.34 -1.42 30.09
N GLN A 713 -14.38 -0.31 30.83
CA GLN A 713 -15.50 0.62 30.84
C GLN A 713 -15.03 2.05 31.11
N TYR A 714 -15.78 3.03 30.63
CA TYR A 714 -15.54 4.45 30.86
C TYR A 714 -16.85 5.23 31.01
N GLU A 715 -17.01 5.98 32.10
CA GLU A 715 -18.16 6.85 32.32
C GLU A 715 -18.03 8.11 31.47
N VAL A 716 -19.04 8.41 30.65
CA VAL A 716 -19.06 9.55 29.74
C VAL A 716 -19.53 10.80 30.48
N PRO A 717 -18.68 11.83 30.64
CA PRO A 717 -19.10 13.11 31.21
C PRO A 717 -20.19 13.78 30.36
N PRO A 718 -21.16 14.47 30.98
CA PRO A 718 -22.15 15.25 30.24
C PRO A 718 -21.50 16.27 29.29
N ALA A 719 -21.94 16.28 28.04
CA ALA A 719 -21.48 17.20 27.00
C ALA A 719 -22.63 17.48 26.01
N ASN A 720 -22.60 18.60 25.29
CA ASN A 720 -23.53 18.77 24.17
C ASN A 720 -23.07 17.94 22.97
N TYR A 721 -21.75 17.83 22.80
CA TYR A 721 -21.12 16.97 21.82
C TYR A 721 -19.86 16.31 22.40
N ALA A 722 -19.72 15.00 22.17
CA ALA A 722 -18.47 14.31 22.41
C ALA A 722 -18.33 13.10 21.48
N ASN A 723 -17.16 12.93 20.90
CA ASN A 723 -16.74 11.77 20.14
C ASN A 723 -15.76 10.96 20.99
N TYR A 724 -16.05 9.69 21.24
CA TYR A 724 -15.17 8.79 21.97
C TYR A 724 -14.65 7.64 21.12
N GLN A 725 -13.39 7.30 21.36
CA GLN A 725 -12.73 6.15 20.77
C GLN A 725 -11.82 5.48 21.81
N VAL A 726 -11.60 4.18 21.67
CA VAL A 726 -10.74 3.41 22.60
C VAL A 726 -9.73 2.59 21.81
N SER A 727 -8.46 2.60 22.20
CA SER A 727 -7.45 1.65 21.71
C SER A 727 -6.94 0.75 22.84
N ALA A 728 -6.34 -0.38 22.47
CA ALA A 728 -5.67 -1.30 23.38
C ALA A 728 -4.15 -1.25 23.16
N VAL A 729 -3.39 -1.40 24.23
CA VAL A 729 -1.92 -1.45 24.19
C VAL A 729 -1.42 -2.78 24.73
N ASP A 730 -0.52 -3.42 23.98
CA ASP A 730 0.09 -4.68 24.39
C ASP A 730 1.26 -4.48 25.38
N ASP A 731 1.84 -5.60 25.82
CA ASP A 731 2.97 -5.60 26.75
C ASP A 731 4.22 -4.86 26.24
N PRO A 732 4.66 -5.08 24.98
CA PRO A 732 5.72 -4.29 24.35
C PRO A 732 5.41 -2.79 24.17
N GLY A 733 4.16 -2.36 24.29
CA GLY A 733 3.76 -0.96 24.16
C GLY A 733 3.40 -0.54 22.73
N TYR A 734 2.96 -1.49 21.90
CA TYR A 734 2.32 -1.20 20.61
C TYR A 734 0.82 -0.99 20.80
N GLU A 735 0.32 0.08 20.18
CA GLU A 735 -1.08 0.44 20.18
C GLU A 735 -1.83 -0.25 19.03
N SER A 736 -3.04 -0.74 19.30
CA SER A 736 -3.98 -1.17 18.27
C SER A 736 -4.51 0.04 17.48
N PHE A 737 -5.31 -0.21 16.45
CA PHE A 737 -6.21 0.86 15.99
C PHE A 737 -7.24 1.18 17.09
N THR A 738 -7.81 2.37 17.04
CA THR A 738 -8.94 2.76 17.87
C THR A 738 -10.22 2.08 17.39
N SER A 739 -11.18 1.96 18.31
CA SER A 739 -12.55 1.56 18.03
C SER A 739 -13.22 2.51 17.02
N GLU A 740 -14.36 2.06 16.50
CA GLU A 740 -15.26 2.95 15.79
C GLU A 740 -15.66 4.14 16.70
N PRO A 741 -15.71 5.37 16.17
CA PRO A 741 -16.18 6.55 16.88
C PRO A 741 -17.60 6.41 17.43
N ILE A 742 -17.77 6.66 18.74
CA ILE A 742 -19.07 6.75 19.41
C ILE A 742 -19.38 8.22 19.70
N ILE A 743 -20.43 8.74 19.06
CA ILE A 743 -20.82 10.14 19.17
C ILE A 743 -22.01 10.30 20.12
N PHE A 744 -21.82 11.13 21.15
CA PHE A 744 -22.89 11.64 22.00
C PHE A 744 -23.20 13.07 21.57
N ALA A 745 -24.44 13.33 21.14
CA ALA A 745 -24.88 14.66 20.73
C ALA A 745 -26.30 14.95 21.22
N ASN A 746 -26.50 16.08 21.91
CA ASN A 746 -27.81 16.46 22.45
C ASN A 746 -28.72 17.15 21.42
N THR A 747 -28.15 17.70 20.34
CA THR A 747 -28.90 18.45 19.32
C THR A 747 -28.51 17.95 17.94
N VAL A 748 -29.35 17.07 17.40
CA VAL A 748 -29.27 16.56 16.04
C VAL A 748 -30.55 16.96 15.32
N LEU A 749 -30.41 17.75 14.27
CA LEU A 749 -31.52 18.15 13.39
C LEU A 749 -31.42 17.35 12.09
N GLN A 750 -32.58 16.98 11.54
CA GLN A 750 -32.70 16.24 10.30
C GLN A 750 -33.56 17.03 9.31
N PHE A 751 -33.06 17.18 8.08
CA PHE A 751 -33.76 17.85 6.98
C PHE A 751 -33.86 16.89 5.80
N GLU A 752 -35.06 16.36 5.55
CA GLU A 752 -35.35 15.43 4.44
C GLU A 752 -35.16 16.13 3.08
N LEU A 753 -34.36 15.54 2.18
CA LEU A 753 -33.97 16.18 0.92
C LEU A 753 -35.15 16.31 -0.05
N GLU A 754 -36.14 15.42 0.00
CA GLU A 754 -37.32 15.46 -0.88
C GLU A 754 -38.24 16.66 -0.63
N ASN A 755 -38.02 17.43 0.44
CA ASN A 755 -38.69 18.71 0.67
C ASN A 755 -38.07 19.88 -0.13
N TYR A 756 -36.86 19.68 -0.67
CA TYR A 756 -36.08 20.74 -1.34
C TYR A 756 -35.77 20.42 -2.81
N ALA A 757 -35.93 19.18 -3.24
CA ALA A 757 -35.73 18.75 -4.61
C ALA A 757 -36.72 17.65 -5.02
N PRO A 758 -36.96 17.43 -6.33
CA PRO A 758 -37.89 16.41 -6.81
C PRO A 758 -37.53 15.00 -6.32
N LEU A 759 -38.53 14.32 -5.77
CA LEU A 759 -38.43 12.94 -5.29
C LEU A 759 -38.12 11.96 -6.44
N ALA A 760 -37.15 11.07 -6.20
CA ALA A 760 -36.79 10.01 -7.13
C ALA A 760 -37.89 8.94 -7.21
N LYS A 761 -38.21 8.48 -8.42
CA LYS A 761 -39.22 7.44 -8.67
C LYS A 761 -38.59 6.04 -8.78
N LEU A 762 -37.68 5.74 -7.88
CA LEU A 762 -36.92 4.48 -7.85
C LEU A 762 -37.40 3.63 -6.67
N ALA A 763 -37.49 2.31 -6.86
CA ALA A 763 -38.07 1.37 -5.90
C ALA A 763 -37.07 0.92 -4.81
N TYR A 764 -36.21 1.82 -4.34
CA TYR A 764 -35.26 1.54 -3.26
C TYR A 764 -35.94 1.65 -1.90
N THR A 765 -35.40 0.99 -0.88
CA THR A 765 -35.99 0.94 0.48
C THR A 765 -35.01 1.46 1.53
N ASN A 766 -35.39 1.44 2.82
CA ASN A 766 -34.56 1.85 3.96
C ASN A 766 -34.17 3.36 4.05
N PHE A 767 -34.81 4.22 3.25
CA PHE A 767 -34.74 5.69 3.35
C PHE A 767 -35.66 6.22 4.48
N SER A 768 -35.52 7.48 4.90
CA SER A 768 -36.44 8.15 5.85
C SER A 768 -37.45 9.06 5.16
N GLY A 769 -38.40 9.61 5.92
CA GLY A 769 -39.40 10.49 5.34
C GLY A 769 -40.28 9.79 4.31
N LYS A 770 -40.49 10.44 3.16
CA LYS A 770 -41.39 9.99 2.09
C LYS A 770 -40.65 9.46 0.86
N GLY A 771 -39.34 9.66 0.78
CA GLY A 771 -38.51 9.25 -0.34
C GLY A 771 -37.11 9.80 -0.23
N PHE A 772 -36.44 9.90 -1.38
CA PHE A 772 -35.07 10.40 -1.50
C PHE A 772 -34.91 11.16 -2.82
N VAL A 773 -33.77 11.84 -2.99
CA VAL A 773 -33.44 12.63 -4.17
C VAL A 773 -32.27 12.01 -4.91
N GLU A 774 -32.44 11.76 -6.21
CA GLU A 774 -31.33 11.38 -7.09
C GLU A 774 -30.52 12.62 -7.47
N VAL A 775 -29.19 12.57 -7.32
CA VAL A 775 -28.28 13.55 -7.88
C VAL A 775 -27.37 12.88 -8.91
N SER A 776 -27.12 13.52 -10.06
CA SER A 776 -26.26 12.98 -11.12
C SER A 776 -25.57 14.10 -11.92
N THR A 777 -24.90 13.74 -13.02
CA THR A 777 -24.28 14.71 -13.94
C THR A 777 -25.30 15.58 -14.68
N THR A 778 -26.56 15.14 -14.77
CA THR A 778 -27.64 15.82 -15.49
C THR A 778 -28.84 16.15 -14.60
N GLY A 779 -29.12 15.34 -13.59
CA GLY A 779 -30.23 15.50 -12.65
C GLY A 779 -29.81 16.15 -11.33
N ASN A 780 -30.63 17.07 -10.81
CA ASN A 780 -30.45 17.75 -9.51
C ASN A 780 -28.99 18.17 -9.24
N ARG A 781 -28.38 18.85 -10.21
CA ARG A 781 -26.98 19.32 -10.14
C ARG A 781 -26.72 20.33 -9.02
N ALA A 782 -27.76 20.95 -8.49
CA ALA A 782 -27.71 21.77 -7.30
C ALA A 782 -29.00 21.60 -6.50
N ILE A 783 -28.87 21.48 -5.18
CA ILE A 783 -29.97 21.49 -4.22
C ILE A 783 -29.68 22.61 -3.23
N GLU A 784 -30.63 23.53 -3.09
CA GLU A 784 -30.55 24.62 -2.13
C GLU A 784 -31.60 24.40 -1.02
N MET A 785 -31.13 24.35 0.21
CA MET A 785 -31.93 24.10 1.41
C MET A 785 -31.90 25.33 2.30
N LYS A 786 -33.10 25.81 2.66
CA LYS A 786 -33.26 26.80 3.73
C LYS A 786 -33.51 26.06 5.03
N ILE A 787 -32.48 25.98 5.86
CA ILE A 787 -32.55 25.30 7.15
C ILE A 787 -32.64 26.32 8.29
N THR A 788 -33.33 25.97 9.37
CA THR A 788 -33.42 26.83 10.55
C THR A 788 -32.74 26.15 11.73
N VAL A 789 -31.81 26.85 12.40
CA VAL A 789 -31.17 26.37 13.62
C VAL A 789 -31.50 27.27 14.81
N PRO A 790 -31.65 26.72 16.03
CA PRO A 790 -32.14 27.48 17.18
C PRO A 790 -31.11 28.46 17.76
N LYS A 791 -29.82 28.23 17.53
CA LYS A 791 -28.72 29.04 18.06
C LYS A 791 -27.64 29.22 17.00
N ALA A 792 -26.90 30.32 17.09
CA ALA A 792 -25.69 30.49 16.30
C ALA A 792 -24.56 29.64 16.92
N GLY A 793 -23.68 29.10 16.10
CA GLY A 793 -22.54 28.30 16.56
C GLY A 793 -21.94 27.41 15.49
N ASN A 794 -21.04 26.52 15.92
CA ASN A 794 -20.46 25.50 15.08
C ASN A 794 -21.40 24.29 14.95
N TYR A 795 -21.57 23.82 13.73
CA TYR A 795 -22.37 22.66 13.39
C TYR A 795 -21.59 21.74 12.46
N ARG A 796 -21.85 20.44 12.57
CA ARG A 796 -21.38 19.42 11.65
C ARG A 796 -22.50 19.02 10.70
N LEU A 797 -22.21 19.08 9.41
CA LEU A 797 -23.12 18.72 8.32
C LEU A 797 -22.62 17.47 7.62
N ASP A 798 -23.46 16.46 7.50
CA ASP A 798 -23.25 15.27 6.67
C ASP A 798 -24.57 14.83 6.01
N LEU A 799 -24.46 14.06 4.91
CA LEU A 799 -25.58 13.53 4.16
C LEU A 799 -25.73 12.04 4.43
N ARG A 800 -26.95 11.59 4.70
CA ARG A 800 -27.28 10.18 4.54
C ARG A 800 -27.49 9.91 3.05
N TYR A 801 -26.76 8.92 2.52
CA TYR A 801 -26.70 8.67 1.09
C TYR A 801 -26.60 7.17 0.76
N SER A 802 -26.94 6.86 -0.49
CA SER A 802 -26.70 5.55 -1.13
C SER A 802 -26.00 5.74 -2.48
N ASN A 803 -25.08 4.83 -2.82
CA ASN A 803 -24.40 4.81 -4.11
C ASN A 803 -24.11 3.36 -4.53
N GLY A 804 -25.02 2.80 -5.31
CA GLY A 804 -24.89 1.45 -5.88
C GLY A 804 -24.11 1.39 -7.19
N SER A 805 -23.40 2.45 -7.58
CA SER A 805 -22.83 2.54 -8.95
C SER A 805 -21.66 1.59 -9.22
N GLY A 806 -21.06 0.99 -8.18
CA GLY A 806 -19.91 0.09 -8.32
C GLY A 806 -19.59 -0.70 -7.03
N PRO A 807 -18.60 -1.60 -7.09
CA PRO A 807 -18.19 -2.43 -5.95
C PRO A 807 -17.66 -1.62 -4.76
N TRP A 808 -17.60 -2.26 -3.59
CA TRP A 808 -17.09 -1.60 -2.39
C TRP A 808 -15.58 -1.38 -2.41
N ASN A 809 -14.79 -2.27 -3.02
CA ASN A 809 -13.33 -2.28 -2.90
C ASN A 809 -12.58 -1.79 -4.15
N THR A 810 -13.27 -1.34 -5.20
CA THR A 810 -12.64 -0.98 -6.48
C THR A 810 -13.53 -0.02 -7.28
N ASP A 811 -13.17 0.24 -8.54
CA ASP A 811 -13.88 1.11 -9.48
C ASP A 811 -13.90 2.60 -9.06
N ASN A 812 -14.41 3.50 -9.92
CA ASN A 812 -14.08 4.92 -9.88
C ASN A 812 -15.27 5.89 -9.95
N LYS A 813 -16.44 5.47 -9.44
CA LYS A 813 -17.71 6.23 -9.52
C LYS A 813 -18.12 6.84 -8.18
N CYS A 814 -17.17 7.35 -7.40
CA CYS A 814 -17.48 8.14 -6.20
C CYS A 814 -18.26 9.40 -6.61
N ALA A 815 -19.44 9.63 -6.03
CA ALA A 815 -20.14 10.88 -6.27
C ALA A 815 -19.56 12.00 -5.37
N ILE A 816 -19.42 13.21 -5.93
CA ILE A 816 -18.78 14.34 -5.24
C ILE A 816 -19.68 15.55 -5.36
N ARG A 817 -19.96 16.22 -4.24
CA ARG A 817 -20.69 17.50 -4.26
C ARG A 817 -20.00 18.54 -3.41
N SER A 818 -19.91 19.75 -3.93
CA SER A 818 -19.47 20.93 -3.20
C SER A 818 -20.53 21.36 -2.19
N LEU A 819 -20.11 21.70 -0.98
CA LEU A 819 -20.94 22.27 0.07
C LEU A 819 -20.69 23.78 0.15
N SER A 820 -21.75 24.57 0.16
CA SER A 820 -21.69 26.00 0.46
C SER A 820 -22.71 26.37 1.52
N VAL A 821 -22.33 27.26 2.43
CA VAL A 821 -23.19 27.77 3.50
C VAL A 821 -23.20 29.29 3.41
N ASN A 822 -24.39 29.87 3.30
CA ASN A 822 -24.61 31.31 3.16
C ASN A 822 -23.73 31.95 2.05
N GLY A 823 -23.53 31.22 0.95
CA GLY A 823 -22.73 31.63 -0.20
C GLY A 823 -21.23 31.32 -0.11
N ALA A 824 -20.72 30.89 1.04
CA ALA A 824 -19.30 30.55 1.23
C ALA A 824 -19.05 29.05 1.03
N TYR A 825 -18.05 28.70 0.23
CA TYR A 825 -17.60 27.31 0.01
C TYR A 825 -17.03 26.70 1.29
N GLN A 826 -17.40 25.45 1.59
CA GLN A 826 -17.03 24.72 2.81
C GLN A 826 -16.33 23.39 2.52
N GLY A 827 -15.87 23.18 1.28
CA GLY A 827 -15.27 21.91 0.84
C GLY A 827 -16.28 20.99 0.17
N VAL A 828 -15.89 19.72 0.02
CA VAL A 828 -16.72 18.69 -0.63
C VAL A 828 -17.33 17.71 0.37
N LEU A 829 -18.48 17.16 -0.01
CA LEU A 829 -19.08 15.94 0.51
C LEU A 829 -18.81 14.82 -0.51
N VAL A 830 -18.15 13.75 -0.07
CA VAL A 830 -17.87 12.56 -0.87
C VAL A 830 -18.90 11.48 -0.54
N LEU A 831 -19.32 10.79 -1.60
CA LEU A 831 -20.40 9.80 -1.60
C LEU A 831 -19.89 8.55 -2.32
N PRO A 832 -18.87 7.86 -1.79
CA PRO A 832 -18.25 6.71 -2.43
C PRO A 832 -19.23 5.54 -2.56
N GLN A 833 -18.91 4.63 -3.47
CA GLN A 833 -19.70 3.42 -3.73
C GLN A 833 -19.89 2.60 -2.44
N ARG A 834 -21.08 2.02 -2.27
CA ARG A 834 -21.45 1.21 -1.10
C ARG A 834 -21.68 -0.28 -1.40
N GLY A 835 -21.62 -0.66 -2.68
CA GLY A 835 -21.81 -2.01 -3.16
C GLY A 835 -22.43 -2.00 -4.56
N GLN A 836 -21.99 -2.90 -5.44
CA GLN A 836 -22.46 -2.95 -6.82
C GLN A 836 -23.97 -3.19 -6.86
N ASP A 837 -24.77 -2.27 -7.41
CA ASP A 837 -26.23 -2.33 -7.47
C ASP A 837 -26.96 -2.40 -6.12
N GLU A 838 -26.29 -2.07 -5.01
CA GLU A 838 -26.88 -2.09 -3.66
C GLU A 838 -27.41 -0.70 -3.28
N TRP A 839 -28.49 -0.30 -3.96
CA TRP A 839 -29.05 1.05 -3.84
C TRP A 839 -29.91 1.26 -2.59
N SER A 840 -30.27 0.20 -1.86
CA SER A 840 -30.95 0.31 -0.56
C SER A 840 -29.99 0.28 0.65
N ASP A 841 -28.66 0.27 0.40
CA ASP A 841 -27.62 0.42 1.44
C ASP A 841 -27.29 1.90 1.67
N TRP A 842 -27.69 2.41 2.84
CA TRP A 842 -27.52 3.81 3.22
C TRP A 842 -26.44 3.99 4.27
N GLY A 843 -25.55 4.95 4.05
CA GLY A 843 -24.53 5.39 5.01
C GLY A 843 -24.41 6.91 5.04
N PHE A 844 -23.38 7.41 5.71
CA PHE A 844 -23.12 8.85 5.82
C PHE A 844 -21.92 9.27 4.99
N SER A 845 -22.01 10.46 4.38
CA SER A 845 -20.88 11.15 3.77
C SER A 845 -19.86 11.57 4.83
N ASN A 846 -18.72 12.12 4.40
CA ASN A 846 -17.86 12.85 5.33
C ASN A 846 -18.62 14.05 5.92
N SER A 847 -18.20 14.47 7.10
CA SER A 847 -18.78 15.60 7.80
C SER A 847 -17.95 16.86 7.58
N ARG A 848 -18.62 18.02 7.44
CA ARG A 848 -17.99 19.34 7.39
C ARG A 848 -18.45 20.17 8.58
N GLN A 849 -17.49 20.74 9.31
CA GLN A 849 -17.77 21.71 10.35
C GLN A 849 -17.96 23.09 9.72
N VAL A 850 -19.08 23.73 10.02
CA VAL A 850 -19.47 25.04 9.48
C VAL A 850 -20.03 25.91 10.59
N ALA A 851 -19.93 27.23 10.42
CA ALA A 851 -20.60 28.18 11.30
C ALA A 851 -22.01 28.48 10.75
N LEU A 852 -23.04 28.35 11.60
CA LEU A 852 -24.42 28.73 11.26
C LEU A 852 -24.90 29.89 12.14
N MET A 853 -25.74 30.74 11.57
CA MET A 853 -26.44 31.82 12.29
C MET A 853 -27.68 31.27 12.99
N ALA A 854 -28.13 31.90 14.07
CA ALA A 854 -29.44 31.59 14.62
C ALA A 854 -30.55 31.96 13.61
N GLY A 855 -31.56 31.11 13.46
CA GLY A 855 -32.60 31.28 12.45
C GLY A 855 -32.26 30.62 11.12
N GLU A 856 -32.71 31.23 10.02
CA GLU A 856 -32.57 30.69 8.66
C GLU A 856 -31.11 30.78 8.16
N ASN A 857 -30.64 29.70 7.55
CA ASN A 857 -29.36 29.61 6.83
C ASN A 857 -29.61 28.93 5.48
N THR A 858 -28.85 29.33 4.47
CA THR A 858 -28.88 28.69 3.15
C THR A 858 -27.74 27.69 3.04
N VAL A 859 -28.07 26.41 2.85
CA VAL A 859 -27.12 25.34 2.57
C VAL A 859 -27.31 24.87 1.14
N LYS A 860 -26.24 24.92 0.34
CA LYS A 860 -26.25 24.49 -1.06
C LYS A 860 -25.30 23.30 -1.24
N ILE A 861 -25.79 22.27 -1.91
CA ILE A 861 -25.02 21.12 -2.36
C ILE A 861 -25.03 21.15 -3.89
N SER A 862 -23.87 21.17 -4.55
CA SER A 862 -23.78 21.30 -6.00
C SER A 862 -22.68 20.47 -6.65
N LEU A 863 -22.89 20.15 -7.93
CA LEU A 863 -21.88 19.54 -8.80
C LEU A 863 -21.15 20.65 -9.57
N GLU A 864 -19.97 21.02 -9.06
CA GLU A 864 -19.06 22.01 -9.65
C GLU A 864 -18.04 21.35 -10.60
N ASP A 865 -17.28 22.15 -11.34
CA ASP A 865 -16.34 21.66 -12.36
C ASP A 865 -15.21 20.80 -11.78
N TRP A 866 -14.78 21.05 -10.54
CA TRP A 866 -13.79 20.23 -9.83
C TRP A 866 -14.40 18.99 -9.15
N ASN A 867 -15.71 18.76 -9.25
CA ASN A 867 -16.36 17.57 -8.65
C ASN A 867 -16.42 16.37 -9.59
N ASN A 868 -15.62 16.39 -10.66
CA ASN A 868 -15.57 15.34 -11.67
C ASN A 868 -14.69 14.17 -11.23
N ASN A 869 -15.29 13.06 -10.84
CA ASN A 869 -14.57 11.81 -10.57
C ASN A 869 -13.91 11.23 -11.84
N MET A 870 -13.14 10.14 -11.68
CA MET A 870 -12.37 9.56 -12.78
C MET A 870 -13.23 8.80 -13.79
N ASN A 871 -14.45 8.39 -13.41
CA ASN A 871 -15.39 7.79 -14.35
C ASN A 871 -15.82 8.80 -15.43
N VAL A 872 -15.99 10.07 -15.04
CA VAL A 872 -16.49 11.20 -15.86
C VAL A 872 -17.98 11.11 -16.18
N ASP A 873 -18.48 9.93 -16.53
CA ASP A 873 -19.85 9.75 -16.99
C ASP A 873 -20.82 9.51 -15.82
N VAL A 874 -20.41 8.70 -14.85
CA VAL A 874 -21.21 8.35 -13.66
C VAL A 874 -20.72 9.13 -12.44
N ASN A 875 -21.59 9.99 -11.90
CA ASN A 875 -21.38 10.75 -10.66
C ASN A 875 -22.71 10.80 -9.88
N THR A 876 -23.33 9.64 -9.75
CA THR A 876 -24.71 9.48 -9.26
C THR A 876 -24.72 9.03 -7.80
N ALA A 877 -25.63 9.61 -7.01
CA ALA A 877 -25.95 9.14 -5.67
C ALA A 877 -27.42 9.44 -5.33
N MET A 878 -27.94 8.70 -4.36
CA MET A 878 -29.25 8.98 -3.75
C MET A 878 -29.02 9.68 -2.42
N LEU A 879 -29.70 10.79 -2.19
CA LEU A 879 -29.61 11.60 -0.97
C LEU A 879 -30.93 11.50 -0.19
N ASP A 880 -30.83 11.10 1.08
CA ASP A 880 -31.98 10.89 1.97
C ASP A 880 -32.26 12.14 2.82
N TYR A 881 -31.41 12.42 3.82
CA TYR A 881 -31.49 13.65 4.61
C TYR A 881 -30.12 14.29 4.87
N LEU A 882 -30.16 15.59 5.13
CA LEU A 882 -29.04 16.34 5.73
C LEU A 882 -29.15 16.24 7.25
N ARG A 883 -28.09 15.76 7.90
CA ARG A 883 -27.95 15.78 9.36
C ARG A 883 -27.15 17.01 9.77
N VAL A 884 -27.67 17.74 10.75
CA VAL A 884 -27.05 18.94 11.31
C VAL A 884 -26.87 18.74 12.81
N THR A 885 -25.63 18.52 13.23
CA THR A 885 -25.28 18.24 14.63
C THR A 885 -24.61 19.46 15.25
N ALA A 886 -25.15 20.00 16.33
CA ALA A 886 -24.49 21.07 17.06
C ALA A 886 -23.22 20.54 17.73
N VAL A 887 -22.11 21.28 17.64
CA VAL A 887 -20.87 20.94 18.33
C VAL A 887 -20.50 22.05 19.31
N ASP A 888 -19.82 21.66 20.39
CA ASP A 888 -19.30 22.64 21.35
C ASP A 888 -18.23 23.51 20.68
N ASN A 889 -18.17 24.79 21.07
CA ASN A 889 -17.24 25.78 20.50
C ASN A 889 -15.80 25.56 20.89
#